data_AF-B8KTN1-F1
#
_entry.id   AF-B8KTN1-F1
#
_cell.length_a   1.000
_cell.length_b   1.000
_cell.length_c   1.000
_cell.angle_alpha   90.00
_cell.angle_beta   90.00
_cell.angle_gamma   90.00
#
_symmetry.space_group_name_H-M   'P 1'
#
loop_
_entity.id
_entity.type
_entity.pdbx_description
1 polymer ?
#
loop_
_entity_poly.entity_id
_entity_poly.type
_entity_poly.pdbx_seq_one_letter_code
_entity_poly.pdbx_strand_id
1 'polypeptide(L)'
;MGIERATPGGLVTLLLTVSLLSCGGGGGGGGGGENNSASPPAPNQCQLVLLAAEGVAIESESAQFNCAAGQRCEFTITVDGFSENFSATTASGYQFAGWGTGDRNLCPNQTGTCNVTAGDLATPLCVTTAASDGEATLEALATLNKNAFSVSGQLSVLAGSVIDDDTNNRDNGLGDNNTLSGAQSLGNPATIGGYLNAPGEGPSGQLAATGDLDDFFRIEAFAGQSATLIIADFDTADIDLYLYNEQGEIIDFSVDTGEIEQVAFPANGVYFLNPFLFAGASSYNLVVGNANIGSRSRVVPGEIIAQFSGEGVLKTDEAASRRRSALQRFGLRQRGGGLGRERLLAGDKAFGPGSSQDVRVTEIHNALSHDKALKDQWGTWLLAKRLGGYPGVAGATPNRVVKAFSTPNDEFLGLQWHYPLIKLASAWDITAGDPGVIVAVLDSGVIAHPELDGRLVSGYDFISDSIAAGDGDGIDPDPTDEGRVIDEETGAPVADPGGASYHGTHVAGTVVARGNNSLGIAGVAYNARVMPLRALSDDGGTTYDVLQAVRFAAGLENDSGILPAQPAAIINLSLGGSGFSNTEQALFSRVAEQGVLVVAASGNDGNSQVDFPAGYYDVIAVGAVDLQGRATDYSNQGPALDLTAPGGDLQSDLNGDGYPDGVLSLGVSEGQPAYVFAAGTSMAAPHVAGVLALMRSVNPDLSGSDIVALLNQGQLSDDTGEPGRDDTYGWGVINAQKAVDAALESLGSTVERTPLLTVSTGSLNFGAVRSELELVVSNAGGGSLDVTEVVANQPWVTPRGGATDANGLGVWRIGVNRQSLADGTYRATVTFRSSSGNRNVDITMQVDSDSTGDIGTVYVLVYDPLTNEAVAETRARPEVDYQYQLAELPEGLYEIWAGTDNDNDFEICDAGDTCGAFRTIDSPVLLEVDTDRESIDFSSDFIIDLRSVTASSSKSSKDNSEFRVKSRITP
;
A
#
# COMPACT_ATOMS: atom_id res chain seq x y z
N MET A 1 -46.29 32.06 3.70
CA MET A 1 -45.16 32.57 2.89
C MET A 1 -44.03 31.61 3.13
N GLY A 2 -43.77 30.73 2.16
CA GLY A 2 -42.66 29.80 2.19
C GLY A 2 -41.62 30.16 1.12
N ILE A 3 -40.43 29.61 1.26
CA ILE A 3 -39.56 29.21 0.14
C ILE A 3 -39.02 27.82 0.48
N GLU A 4 -39.25 26.90 -0.44
CA GLU A 4 -38.76 25.52 -0.52
C GLU A 4 -37.27 25.48 -0.89
N ARG A 5 -36.58 24.43 -0.46
CA ARG A 5 -35.66 23.70 -1.34
C ARG A 5 -35.91 22.21 -1.17
N ALA A 6 -36.23 21.56 -2.29
CA ALA A 6 -36.38 20.13 -2.43
C ALA A 6 -35.01 19.46 -2.49
N THR A 7 -34.83 18.37 -1.74
CA THR A 7 -33.78 17.38 -1.94
C THR A 7 -34.28 16.28 -2.89
N PRO A 8 -33.47 15.78 -3.85
CA PRO A 8 -33.74 14.52 -4.52
C PRO A 8 -33.34 13.39 -3.55
N GLY A 9 -34.27 12.48 -3.28
CA GLY A 9 -34.16 11.51 -2.19
C GLY A 9 -35.30 11.72 -1.20
N GLY A 10 -36.46 11.17 -1.53
CA GLY A 10 -37.70 11.42 -0.80
C GLY A 10 -37.69 10.85 0.62
N LEU A 11 -37.22 11.64 1.58
CA LEU A 11 -37.47 11.48 3.00
C LEU A 11 -38.96 11.70 3.29
N VAL A 12 -39.63 10.70 3.86
CA VAL A 12 -40.98 10.84 4.41
C VAL A 12 -40.87 10.84 5.93
N THR A 13 -41.12 11.98 6.56
CA THR A 13 -41.16 12.10 8.03
C THR A 13 -42.58 11.77 8.52
N LEU A 14 -42.73 10.76 9.38
CA LEU A 14 -43.97 10.46 10.09
C LEU A 14 -43.88 11.01 11.52
N LEU A 15 -44.75 11.97 11.87
CA LEU A 15 -44.93 12.40 13.26
C LEU A 15 -46.07 11.61 13.90
N LEU A 16 -45.77 10.89 14.98
CA LEU A 16 -46.76 10.25 15.85
C LEU A 16 -46.88 11.07 17.13
N THR A 17 -48.08 11.58 17.44
CA THR A 17 -48.34 12.34 18.67
C THR A 17 -49.37 11.61 19.52
N VAL A 18 -49.08 11.43 20.82
CA VAL A 18 -50.01 10.84 21.79
C VAL A 18 -50.25 11.84 22.92
N SER A 19 -51.49 12.25 23.17
CA SER A 19 -51.82 13.16 24.28
C SER A 19 -52.50 12.40 25.44
N LEU A 20 -52.05 12.63 26.67
CA LEU A 20 -52.52 11.96 27.90
C LEU A 20 -52.87 12.98 29.00
N LEU A 21 -54.08 13.56 28.98
CA LEU A 21 -54.49 14.55 29.98
C LEU A 21 -54.65 13.96 31.39
N SER A 22 -53.88 14.43 32.38
CA SER A 22 -53.96 13.99 33.80
C SER A 22 -54.90 14.84 34.68
N CYS A 23 -55.66 14.20 35.57
CA CYS A 23 -56.46 14.84 36.64
C CYS A 23 -55.61 15.17 37.89
N GLY A 24 -55.63 16.43 38.34
CA GLY A 24 -54.82 16.93 39.46
C GLY A 24 -55.21 16.43 40.85
N GLY A 25 -54.19 16.26 41.72
CA GLY A 25 -54.33 15.96 43.14
C GLY A 25 -54.36 17.21 44.02
N GLY A 26 -55.34 17.31 44.91
CA GLY A 26 -55.42 18.35 45.94
C GLY A 26 -54.98 17.84 47.31
N GLY A 27 -53.87 18.36 47.84
CA GLY A 27 -53.41 18.12 49.22
C GLY A 27 -53.93 19.17 50.20
N GLY A 28 -54.31 18.76 51.41
CA GLY A 28 -54.70 19.67 52.49
C GLY A 28 -54.82 18.96 53.85
N GLY A 29 -54.03 19.42 54.83
CA GLY A 29 -53.89 18.85 56.18
C GLY A 29 -55.14 18.93 57.08
N GLY A 30 -55.10 18.16 58.16
CA GLY A 30 -56.28 17.78 58.96
C GLY A 30 -56.88 18.81 59.91
N GLY A 31 -58.06 18.43 60.44
CA GLY A 31 -58.67 19.03 61.62
C GLY A 31 -60.19 19.23 61.55
N GLY A 32 -60.96 18.18 61.92
CA GLY A 32 -62.26 18.27 62.62
C GLY A 32 -63.51 18.87 61.94
N GLY A 33 -64.61 18.09 61.96
CA GLY A 33 -65.96 18.66 62.12
C GLY A 33 -66.96 18.48 60.95
N GLU A 34 -67.63 17.32 60.94
CA GLU A 34 -69.04 17.04 60.58
C GLU A 34 -69.68 17.48 59.23
N ASN A 35 -70.02 16.41 58.48
CA ASN A 35 -71.32 16.09 57.85
C ASN A 35 -71.76 16.69 56.48
N ASN A 36 -71.59 15.80 55.48
CA ASN A 36 -72.52 15.34 54.43
C ASN A 36 -72.92 16.21 53.22
N SER A 37 -72.37 15.75 52.08
CA SER A 37 -73.05 15.30 50.84
C SER A 37 -73.58 16.32 49.81
N ALA A 38 -72.84 16.48 48.71
CA ALA A 38 -73.32 16.32 47.32
C ALA A 38 -72.12 16.24 46.33
N SER A 39 -72.22 15.37 45.33
CA SER A 39 -71.15 14.69 44.57
C SER A 39 -70.30 15.51 43.56
N PRO A 40 -69.04 15.10 43.28
CA PRO A 40 -68.31 15.47 42.06
C PRO A 40 -68.75 14.66 40.82
N PRO A 41 -68.64 15.20 39.58
CA PRO A 41 -68.82 14.44 38.34
C PRO A 41 -67.67 13.45 38.07
N ALA A 42 -67.99 12.39 37.31
CA ALA A 42 -67.20 11.17 37.11
C ALA A 42 -65.86 11.39 36.36
N PRO A 43 -64.75 10.72 36.75
CA PRO A 43 -63.51 10.68 35.99
C PRO A 43 -63.43 9.41 35.11
N ASN A 44 -62.74 9.51 33.96
CA ASN A 44 -62.13 8.45 33.12
C ASN A 44 -62.61 8.42 31.65
N GLN A 45 -62.12 9.35 30.82
CA GLN A 45 -62.07 9.16 29.36
C GLN A 45 -60.70 9.61 28.83
N CYS A 46 -59.94 8.69 28.24
CA CYS A 46 -58.75 8.97 27.43
C CYS A 46 -59.11 8.77 25.95
N GLN A 47 -58.54 9.57 25.04
CA GLN A 47 -58.78 9.48 23.61
C GLN A 47 -57.43 9.43 22.88
N LEU A 48 -57.26 8.47 21.95
CA LEU A 48 -56.10 8.40 21.05
C LEU A 48 -56.51 9.03 19.71
N VAL A 49 -55.71 9.97 19.19
CA VAL A 49 -55.91 10.58 17.88
C VAL A 49 -54.58 10.51 17.11
N LEU A 50 -54.62 9.92 15.91
CA LEU A 50 -53.48 9.89 14.99
C LEU A 50 -53.60 11.06 14.00
N LEU A 51 -52.50 11.77 13.76
CA LEU A 51 -52.40 12.82 12.74
C LEU A 51 -51.28 12.46 11.78
N ALA A 52 -51.53 12.52 10.47
CA ALA A 52 -50.50 12.36 9.44
C ALA A 52 -50.24 13.68 8.70
N ALA A 53 -49.04 13.80 8.12
CA ALA A 53 -48.67 14.91 7.25
C ALA A 53 -49.45 14.86 5.91
N GLU A 54 -49.61 16.02 5.26
CA GLU A 54 -50.36 16.16 4.01
C GLU A 54 -49.83 15.23 2.90
N GLY A 55 -50.72 14.41 2.35
CA GLY A 55 -50.43 13.46 1.27
C GLY A 55 -50.66 12.00 1.63
N VAL A 56 -50.78 11.66 2.92
CA VAL A 56 -51.15 10.32 3.39
C VAL A 56 -52.64 10.30 3.72
N ALA A 57 -53.41 9.47 3.02
CA ALA A 57 -54.83 9.29 3.29
C ALA A 57 -55.02 8.35 4.49
N ILE A 58 -55.28 8.90 5.69
CA ILE A 58 -55.74 8.11 6.83
C ILE A 58 -57.27 8.13 6.85
N GLU A 59 -57.91 6.97 6.72
CA GLU A 59 -59.29 6.78 7.19
C GLU A 59 -59.25 6.79 8.73
N SER A 60 -59.63 7.90 9.35
CA SER A 60 -59.52 8.05 10.80
C SER A 60 -60.52 7.13 11.54
N GLU A 61 -60.03 6.07 12.20
CA GLU A 61 -60.75 5.43 13.29
C GLU A 61 -60.24 5.96 14.64
N SER A 62 -61.08 6.69 15.37
CA SER A 62 -60.81 7.06 16.76
C SER A 62 -61.36 6.00 17.71
N ALA A 63 -60.49 5.36 18.51
CA ALA A 63 -60.92 4.44 19.56
C ALA A 63 -61.04 5.17 20.92
N GLN A 64 -62.20 5.07 21.58
CA GLN A 64 -62.42 5.57 22.94
C GLN A 64 -62.22 4.47 23.97
N PHE A 65 -61.43 4.74 25.01
CA PHE A 65 -61.18 3.80 26.10
C PHE A 65 -62.31 3.87 27.14
N ASN A 66 -63.23 2.89 27.15
CA ASN A 66 -64.26 2.76 28.20
C ASN A 66 -64.03 1.47 29.00
N CYS A 67 -63.17 1.51 30.01
CA CYS A 67 -62.88 0.35 30.85
C CYS A 67 -63.17 0.66 32.32
N ALA A 68 -63.91 -0.25 32.98
CA ALA A 68 -64.12 -0.20 34.42
C ALA A 68 -62.81 -0.52 35.18
N ALA A 69 -62.67 -0.02 36.40
CA ALA A 69 -61.48 -0.23 37.22
C ALA A 69 -61.18 -1.73 37.42
N GLY A 70 -59.99 -2.17 37.01
CA GLY A 70 -59.48 -3.53 37.23
C GLY A 70 -59.77 -4.57 36.15
N GLN A 71 -60.29 -4.18 34.98
CA GLN A 71 -60.47 -5.08 33.83
C GLN A 71 -59.43 -4.84 32.72
N ARG A 72 -59.05 -5.91 32.01
CA ARG A 72 -58.21 -5.87 30.80
C ARG A 72 -59.10 -5.65 29.59
N CYS A 73 -58.80 -4.62 28.80
CA CYS A 73 -59.48 -4.33 27.53
C CYS A 73 -58.51 -4.47 26.38
N GLU A 74 -58.96 -4.97 25.22
CA GLU A 74 -58.15 -5.15 24.01
C GLU A 74 -58.74 -4.37 22.81
N PHE A 75 -57.90 -3.83 21.93
CA PHE A 75 -58.31 -3.06 20.74
C PHE A 75 -57.31 -3.24 19.60
N THR A 76 -57.78 -3.31 18.35
CA THR A 76 -56.94 -3.51 17.16
C THR A 76 -56.88 -2.23 16.33
N ILE A 77 -55.70 -1.81 15.87
CA ILE A 77 -55.57 -0.75 14.85
C ILE A 77 -55.07 -1.38 13.56
N THR A 78 -55.66 -0.99 12.42
CA THR A 78 -55.26 -1.47 11.09
C THR A 78 -54.89 -0.32 10.16
N VAL A 79 -53.72 -0.37 9.52
CA VAL A 79 -53.27 0.62 8.52
C VAL A 79 -52.61 -0.12 7.34
N ASP A 80 -53.06 0.16 6.11
CA ASP A 80 -52.56 -0.43 4.86
C ASP A 80 -52.25 -1.94 4.90
N GLY A 81 -53.20 -2.71 5.47
CA GLY A 81 -53.14 -4.18 5.51
C GLY A 81 -52.43 -4.78 6.73
N PHE A 82 -51.89 -3.95 7.62
CA PHE A 82 -51.30 -4.39 8.89
C PHE A 82 -52.25 -4.13 10.06
N SER A 83 -52.56 -5.15 10.88
CA SER A 83 -53.45 -5.05 12.06
C SER A 83 -52.73 -5.44 13.35
N GLU A 84 -52.84 -4.64 14.41
CA GLU A 84 -52.20 -4.97 15.71
C GLU A 84 -53.06 -4.68 16.94
N ASN A 85 -53.01 -5.58 17.92
CA ASN A 85 -53.84 -5.59 19.14
C ASN A 85 -53.12 -4.97 20.35
N PHE A 86 -53.74 -3.98 20.95
CA PHE A 86 -53.31 -3.32 22.17
C PHE A 86 -54.16 -3.76 23.35
N SER A 87 -53.59 -3.86 24.56
CA SER A 87 -54.38 -4.17 25.76
C SER A 87 -54.01 -3.33 26.98
N ALA A 88 -55.00 -2.85 27.74
CA ALA A 88 -54.78 -2.03 28.93
C ALA A 88 -55.56 -2.54 30.15
N THR A 89 -54.97 -2.45 31.36
CA THR A 89 -55.62 -2.77 32.64
C THR A 89 -55.44 -1.61 33.61
N THR A 90 -56.54 -1.01 34.08
CA THR A 90 -56.60 0.33 34.72
C THR A 90 -56.05 0.44 36.15
N ALA A 91 -55.29 -0.53 36.65
CA ALA A 91 -54.77 -0.49 38.03
C ALA A 91 -53.24 -0.64 38.17
N SER A 92 -52.49 -0.94 37.10
CA SER A 92 -51.06 -1.28 37.22
C SER A 92 -50.17 -0.79 36.07
N GLY A 93 -50.61 0.22 35.31
CA GLY A 93 -49.86 0.76 34.16
C GLY A 93 -50.34 0.22 32.81
N TYR A 94 -49.90 0.87 31.73
CA TYR A 94 -50.19 0.48 30.35
C TYR A 94 -49.17 -0.57 29.89
N GLN A 95 -49.63 -1.65 29.25
CA GLN A 95 -48.76 -2.62 28.58
C GLN A 95 -48.90 -2.43 27.07
N PHE A 96 -47.81 -2.14 26.39
CA PHE A 96 -47.74 -2.09 24.94
C PHE A 96 -47.09 -3.37 24.44
N ALA A 97 -47.69 -4.02 23.44
CA ALA A 97 -47.07 -5.12 22.71
C ALA A 97 -46.92 -4.63 21.27
N GLY A 98 -45.70 -4.71 20.74
CA GLY A 98 -45.39 -4.37 19.35
C GLY A 98 -44.14 -5.14 18.90
N TRP A 99 -44.19 -5.62 17.65
CA TRP A 99 -43.12 -6.18 16.79
C TRP A 99 -42.00 -6.96 17.49
N GLY A 100 -42.19 -8.28 17.55
CA GLY A 100 -41.19 -9.27 17.95
C GLY A 100 -41.80 -10.43 18.75
N THR A 101 -41.67 -11.66 18.24
CA THR A 101 -42.04 -12.88 18.99
C THR A 101 -40.99 -13.15 20.06
N GLY A 102 -41.04 -12.45 21.20
CA GLY A 102 -39.99 -12.58 22.21
C GLY A 102 -40.39 -12.14 23.60
N ASP A 103 -40.30 -10.84 23.91
CA ASP A 103 -40.32 -10.40 25.30
C ASP A 103 -41.31 -9.28 25.59
N ARG A 104 -42.08 -9.47 26.67
CA ARG A 104 -43.07 -8.52 27.19
C ARG A 104 -42.39 -7.59 28.20
N ASN A 105 -42.17 -6.34 27.83
CA ASN A 105 -41.60 -5.35 28.76
C ASN A 105 -42.70 -4.63 29.57
N LEU A 106 -42.64 -4.80 30.88
CA LEU A 106 -43.47 -4.12 31.87
C LEU A 106 -42.74 -2.85 32.33
N CYS A 107 -43.31 -1.64 32.15
CA CYS A 107 -42.81 -0.44 32.82
C CYS A 107 -43.47 -0.33 34.21
N PRO A 108 -42.75 -0.53 35.33
CA PRO A 108 -43.32 -0.41 36.66
C PRO A 108 -43.01 0.99 37.21
N ASN A 109 -44.05 1.83 37.33
CA ASN A 109 -44.15 3.11 38.08
C ASN A 109 -44.46 4.34 37.21
N GLN A 110 -45.31 5.24 37.75
CA GLN A 110 -45.86 6.42 37.05
C GLN A 110 -44.93 7.64 36.96
N THR A 111 -43.65 7.50 37.32
CA THR A 111 -42.65 8.57 37.16
C THR A 111 -41.28 7.94 36.91
N GLY A 112 -40.80 8.00 35.67
CA GLY A 112 -39.48 7.51 35.25
C GLY A 112 -39.39 7.24 33.75
N THR A 113 -38.16 7.28 33.20
CA THR A 113 -37.83 6.91 31.81
C THR A 113 -37.90 5.40 31.62
N CYS A 114 -38.47 4.94 30.51
CA CYS A 114 -38.54 3.53 30.13
C CYS A 114 -37.83 3.37 28.78
N ASN A 115 -36.79 2.54 28.73
CA ASN A 115 -36.07 2.23 27.48
C ASN A 115 -36.62 0.90 26.96
N VAL A 116 -37.05 0.88 25.70
CA VAL A 116 -37.48 -0.33 25.01
C VAL A 116 -36.59 -0.51 23.79
N THR A 117 -35.92 -1.65 23.72
CA THR A 117 -35.17 -2.08 22.53
C THR A 117 -36.09 -2.99 21.70
N ALA A 118 -36.36 -2.61 20.46
CA ALA A 118 -36.94 -3.52 19.47
C ALA A 118 -35.79 -4.25 18.78
N GLY A 119 -35.91 -5.56 18.60
CA GLY A 119 -34.96 -6.31 17.77
C GLY A 119 -35.04 -5.81 16.33
N ASP A 120 -33.86 -5.60 15.74
CA ASP A 120 -33.57 -5.26 14.34
C ASP A 120 -33.82 -3.81 13.88
N LEU A 121 -33.70 -2.82 14.77
CA LEU A 121 -33.50 -1.41 14.39
C LEU A 121 -32.44 -0.76 15.32
N ALA A 122 -31.32 -0.33 14.76
CA ALA A 122 -30.22 0.27 15.51
C ALA A 122 -30.42 1.77 15.79
N THR A 123 -31.40 2.16 16.61
CA THR A 123 -31.36 3.44 17.37
C THR A 123 -32.22 3.38 18.64
N PRO A 124 -31.81 4.01 19.76
CA PRO A 124 -32.61 4.06 20.99
C PRO A 124 -33.74 5.11 20.90
N LEU A 125 -34.97 4.73 21.24
CA LEU A 125 -36.09 5.66 21.44
C LEU A 125 -35.96 6.42 22.77
N CYS A 126 -36.11 7.75 22.74
CA CYS A 126 -36.04 8.60 23.92
C CYS A 126 -37.44 9.14 24.28
N VAL A 127 -37.98 8.75 25.44
CA VAL A 127 -39.26 9.28 25.95
C VAL A 127 -38.98 10.38 26.96
N THR A 128 -39.38 11.62 26.66
CA THR A 128 -39.31 12.73 27.63
C THR A 128 -40.70 13.00 28.21
N THR A 129 -40.85 12.84 29.53
CA THR A 129 -42.02 13.34 30.25
C THR A 129 -41.64 14.65 30.94
N ALA A 130 -42.25 15.76 30.53
CA ALA A 130 -42.24 16.96 31.35
C ALA A 130 -43.24 16.78 32.51
N ALA A 131 -42.76 16.74 33.75
CA ALA A 131 -43.63 16.99 34.90
C ALA A 131 -44.14 18.45 34.81
N SER A 132 -45.41 18.80 35.00
CA SER A 132 -46.40 18.27 35.92
C SER A 132 -47.85 18.26 35.40
N ASP A 133 -48.09 18.51 34.11
CA ASP A 133 -49.44 18.54 33.53
C ASP A 133 -49.44 17.64 32.28
N GLY A 134 -50.12 16.49 32.35
CA GLY A 134 -49.90 15.33 31.48
C GLY A 134 -49.99 15.56 29.97
N GLU A 135 -48.84 15.49 29.30
CA GLU A 135 -48.66 15.00 27.93
C GLU A 135 -47.39 14.14 27.87
N ALA A 136 -47.44 13.04 27.12
CA ALA A 136 -46.29 12.18 26.89
C ALA A 136 -46.13 11.99 25.38
N THR A 137 -45.16 12.69 24.79
CA THR A 137 -44.83 12.59 23.38
C THR A 137 -43.92 11.39 23.14
N LEU A 138 -44.24 10.58 22.12
CA LEU A 138 -43.40 9.47 21.66
C LEU A 138 -42.86 9.85 20.27
N GLU A 139 -41.57 10.11 20.16
CA GLU A 139 -40.91 10.33 18.86
C GLU A 139 -40.30 9.00 18.40
N ALA A 140 -40.80 8.48 17.27
CA ALA A 140 -40.22 7.33 16.58
C ALA A 140 -39.75 7.79 15.19
N LEU A 141 -38.45 7.71 14.94
CA LEU A 141 -37.87 7.90 13.61
C LEU A 141 -37.92 6.55 12.89
N ALA A 142 -38.67 6.47 11.79
CA ALA A 142 -38.65 5.32 10.91
C ALA A 142 -38.07 5.76 9.56
N THR A 143 -36.88 5.27 9.24
CA THR A 143 -36.26 5.45 7.92
C THR A 143 -36.77 4.35 7.00
N LEU A 144 -37.49 4.71 5.94
CA LEU A 144 -37.86 3.76 4.87
C LEU A 144 -36.78 3.86 3.78
N ASN A 145 -35.86 2.89 3.73
CA ASN A 145 -34.85 2.85 2.66
C ASN A 145 -35.55 2.60 1.30
N LYS A 146 -35.34 3.53 0.37
CA LYS A 146 -35.79 3.46 -1.01
C LYS A 146 -34.60 3.06 -1.87
N ASN A 147 -34.76 1.92 -2.54
CA ASN A 147 -33.82 1.26 -3.44
C ASN A 147 -32.53 0.78 -2.74
N ALA A 148 -32.35 -0.53 -2.70
CA ALA A 148 -31.14 -1.17 -2.22
C ALA A 148 -30.62 -2.07 -3.34
N PHE A 149 -29.33 -1.97 -3.63
CA PHE A 149 -28.64 -2.63 -4.73
C PHE A 149 -27.59 -3.59 -4.20
N SER A 150 -27.06 -4.43 -5.08
CA SER A 150 -25.98 -5.36 -4.77
C SER A 150 -24.72 -5.05 -5.57
N VAL A 151 -23.58 -5.35 -4.98
CA VAL A 151 -22.27 -5.31 -5.64
C VAL A 151 -21.63 -6.69 -5.49
N SER A 152 -21.16 -7.27 -6.59
CA SER A 152 -20.51 -8.59 -6.58
C SER A 152 -19.36 -8.66 -7.58
N GLY A 153 -18.39 -9.51 -7.27
CA GLY A 153 -17.19 -9.72 -8.07
C GLY A 153 -16.35 -10.87 -7.52
N GLN A 154 -15.16 -11.01 -8.08
CA GLN A 154 -14.16 -11.98 -7.68
C GLN A 154 -12.84 -11.27 -7.37
N LEU A 155 -12.21 -11.64 -6.26
CA LEU A 155 -10.84 -11.19 -6.00
C LEU A 155 -9.84 -12.12 -6.71
N SER A 156 -8.90 -11.54 -7.45
CA SER A 156 -7.75 -12.27 -7.96
C SER A 156 -6.63 -12.27 -6.93
N VAL A 157 -6.13 -13.47 -6.60
CA VAL A 157 -5.00 -13.66 -5.68
C VAL A 157 -3.86 -14.31 -6.45
N LEU A 158 -2.64 -13.77 -6.32
CA LEU A 158 -1.45 -14.38 -6.91
C LEU A 158 -1.29 -15.83 -6.46
N ALA A 159 -1.08 -16.76 -7.40
CA ALA A 159 -0.95 -18.19 -7.11
C ALA A 159 0.21 -18.56 -6.15
N GLY A 160 1.18 -17.65 -5.97
CA GLY A 160 2.28 -17.80 -5.01
C GLY A 160 2.01 -17.16 -3.65
N SER A 161 0.90 -16.44 -3.47
CA SER A 161 0.52 -15.85 -2.19
C SER A 161 -0.07 -16.92 -1.28
N VAL A 162 0.48 -17.03 -0.07
CA VAL A 162 0.14 -18.04 0.92
C VAL A 162 -0.05 -17.35 2.27
N ILE A 163 -0.98 -17.82 3.09
CA ILE A 163 -1.10 -17.45 4.49
C ILE A 163 -0.39 -18.47 5.37
N ASP A 164 0.20 -18.00 6.45
CA ASP A 164 0.65 -18.88 7.53
C ASP A 164 -0.46 -19.81 8.02
N ASP A 165 -0.09 -21.01 8.44
CA ASP A 165 -1.02 -22.07 8.84
C ASP A 165 -1.82 -21.68 10.11
N ASP A 166 -1.22 -20.85 10.96
CA ASP A 166 -1.85 -20.14 12.05
C ASP A 166 -1.53 -18.63 12.03
N THR A 167 -2.57 -17.83 12.24
CA THR A 167 -2.43 -16.40 12.51
C THR A 167 -3.25 -16.03 13.73
N ASN A 168 -3.17 -14.78 14.21
CA ASN A 168 -3.96 -14.36 15.37
C ASN A 168 -5.46 -14.17 15.01
N ASN A 169 -5.80 -14.17 13.72
CA ASN A 169 -7.17 -14.03 13.21
C ASN A 169 -8.03 -15.28 13.40
N ARG A 170 -9.16 -15.11 14.10
CA ARG A 170 -10.12 -16.19 14.40
C ARG A 170 -10.88 -16.75 13.21
N ASP A 171 -10.90 -16.04 12.09
CA ASP A 171 -11.56 -16.48 10.86
C ASP A 171 -10.68 -17.41 10.01
N ASN A 172 -9.38 -17.50 10.35
CA ASN A 172 -8.39 -18.37 9.72
C ASN A 172 -8.21 -19.70 10.50
N GLY A 173 -7.41 -20.60 9.92
CA GLY A 173 -7.04 -21.86 10.56
C GLY A 173 -6.19 -21.69 11.82
N LEU A 174 -6.04 -22.79 12.55
CA LEU A 174 -5.07 -22.97 13.65
C LEU A 174 -4.22 -24.19 13.32
N GLY A 175 -3.57 -24.17 12.16
CA GLY A 175 -2.49 -25.13 11.88
C GLY A 175 -1.38 -24.98 12.92
N ASP A 176 -0.44 -25.93 12.92
CA ASP A 176 0.74 -25.84 13.80
C ASP A 176 1.93 -26.23 12.91
N ASN A 177 2.63 -25.21 12.44
CA ASN A 177 3.84 -25.37 11.65
C ASN A 177 5.10 -25.08 12.49
N ASN A 178 4.99 -25.07 13.82
CA ASN A 178 5.96 -24.47 14.75
C ASN A 178 7.15 -25.40 15.04
N THR A 179 7.27 -26.46 14.24
CA THR A 179 8.37 -27.42 14.30
C THR A 179 8.79 -27.81 12.90
N LEU A 180 10.07 -28.16 12.74
CA LEU A 180 10.63 -28.62 11.48
C LEU A 180 9.88 -29.85 10.88
N SER A 181 9.23 -30.67 11.70
CA SER A 181 8.39 -31.78 11.24
C SER A 181 6.97 -31.40 10.82
N GLY A 182 6.45 -30.29 11.34
CA GLY A 182 5.15 -29.72 10.99
C GLY A 182 5.21 -28.70 9.86
N ALA A 183 6.40 -28.44 9.31
CA ALA A 183 6.64 -27.32 8.42
C ALA A 183 5.64 -27.23 7.24
N GLN A 184 5.03 -26.07 7.08
CA GLN A 184 4.09 -25.77 6.01
C GLN A 184 4.81 -25.80 4.65
N SER A 185 4.20 -26.44 3.65
CA SER A 185 4.85 -26.59 2.35
C SER A 185 4.59 -25.37 1.47
N LEU A 186 5.66 -24.74 0.99
CA LEU A 186 5.58 -23.57 0.13
C LEU A 186 5.82 -23.90 -1.33
N GLY A 187 5.12 -23.16 -2.20
CA GLY A 187 5.51 -22.96 -3.58
C GLY A 187 6.86 -22.25 -3.71
N ASN A 188 7.37 -22.14 -4.93
CA ASN A 188 8.56 -21.33 -5.19
C ASN A 188 8.51 -20.76 -6.62
N PRO A 189 8.30 -19.44 -6.80
CA PRO A 189 8.27 -18.43 -5.73
C PRO A 189 6.99 -18.48 -4.88
N ALA A 190 7.05 -17.84 -3.71
CA ALA A 190 5.90 -17.62 -2.84
C ALA A 190 6.07 -16.36 -1.98
N THR A 191 4.96 -15.78 -1.55
CA THR A 191 4.90 -14.66 -0.61
C THR A 191 3.94 -15.04 0.49
N ILE A 192 4.41 -14.98 1.73
CA ILE A 192 3.72 -15.50 2.90
C ILE A 192 3.40 -14.35 3.83
N GLY A 193 2.13 -14.19 4.20
CA GLY A 193 1.70 -13.34 5.32
C GLY A 193 1.53 -14.18 6.57
N GLY A 194 2.24 -13.82 7.64
CA GLY A 194 2.20 -14.54 8.91
C GLY A 194 2.23 -13.61 10.11
N TYR A 195 2.13 -14.19 11.30
CA TYR A 195 2.10 -13.42 12.55
C TYR A 195 2.76 -14.19 13.69
N LEU A 196 3.75 -13.56 14.33
CA LEU A 196 4.44 -14.11 15.49
C LEU A 196 4.22 -13.24 16.73
N ASN A 197 3.99 -13.86 17.89
CA ASN A 197 3.87 -13.15 19.16
C ASN A 197 4.35 -13.93 20.39
N ALA A 198 5.00 -13.20 21.31
CA ALA A 198 5.27 -13.77 22.62
C ALA A 198 3.95 -13.96 23.41
N PRO A 199 3.84 -14.97 24.29
CA PRO A 199 2.61 -15.21 25.04
C PRO A 199 2.18 -13.98 25.85
N GLY A 200 1.00 -13.45 25.54
CA GLY A 200 0.42 -12.26 26.17
C GLY A 200 0.81 -10.92 25.53
N GLU A 201 1.60 -10.92 24.46
CA GLU A 201 1.93 -9.72 23.66
C GLU A 201 1.06 -9.70 22.37
N GLY A 202 0.82 -8.49 21.85
CA GLY A 202 0.03 -8.24 20.63
C GLY A 202 -1.49 -8.09 20.84
N PRO A 203 -2.28 -7.93 19.75
CA PRO A 203 -3.73 -7.79 19.81
C PRO A 203 -4.45 -9.05 20.32
N SER A 204 -5.72 -8.89 20.71
CA SER A 204 -6.52 -9.99 21.26
C SER A 204 -7.05 -10.92 20.17
N GLY A 205 -6.39 -12.03 19.92
CA GLY A 205 -6.83 -13.03 18.95
C GLY A 205 -6.78 -14.45 19.49
N GLN A 206 -6.64 -15.43 18.60
CA GLN A 206 -6.57 -16.85 18.97
C GLN A 206 -5.20 -17.27 19.51
N LEU A 207 -4.12 -16.55 19.17
CA LEU A 207 -2.75 -16.83 19.61
C LEU A 207 -2.31 -15.95 20.80
N ALA A 208 -3.08 -14.92 21.16
CA ALA A 208 -2.72 -13.96 22.22
C ALA A 208 -2.30 -14.61 23.57
N ALA A 209 -2.95 -15.70 23.99
CA ALA A 209 -2.66 -16.34 25.28
C ALA A 209 -1.52 -17.38 25.23
N THR A 210 -1.42 -18.13 24.13
CA THR A 210 -0.44 -19.19 23.94
C THR A 210 0.88 -18.67 23.40
N GLY A 211 0.82 -17.56 22.65
CA GLY A 211 1.90 -17.07 21.81
C GLY A 211 2.13 -17.96 20.59
N ASP A 212 2.81 -17.38 19.61
CA ASP A 212 3.48 -18.08 18.54
C ASP A 212 4.91 -17.57 18.38
N LEU A 213 5.86 -18.49 18.43
CA LEU A 213 7.26 -18.18 18.64
C LEU A 213 8.14 -18.53 17.44
N ASP A 214 7.66 -19.42 16.58
CA ASP A 214 8.47 -20.14 15.61
C ASP A 214 7.54 -20.65 14.52
N ASP A 215 7.77 -20.26 13.27
CA ASP A 215 7.06 -20.83 12.11
C ASP A 215 8.06 -21.61 11.28
N PHE A 216 7.70 -22.77 10.75
CA PHE A 216 8.56 -23.51 9.83
C PHE A 216 7.91 -23.66 8.48
N PHE A 217 8.66 -23.32 7.44
CA PHE A 217 8.25 -23.47 6.06
C PHE A 217 9.20 -24.40 5.31
N ARG A 218 8.67 -25.44 4.68
CA ARG A 218 9.41 -26.34 3.80
C ARG A 218 9.32 -25.82 2.37
N ILE A 219 10.48 -25.60 1.75
CA ILE A 219 10.57 -25.11 0.37
C ILE A 219 11.57 -25.92 -0.44
N GLU A 220 11.23 -26.21 -1.70
CA GLU A 220 12.21 -26.63 -2.70
C GLU A 220 12.79 -25.38 -3.36
N ALA A 221 14.02 -25.02 -2.97
CA ALA A 221 14.69 -23.80 -3.39
C ALA A 221 15.93 -24.08 -4.24
N PHE A 222 16.36 -23.05 -4.95
CA PHE A 222 17.36 -23.16 -6.00
C PHE A 222 18.55 -22.26 -5.71
N ALA A 223 19.72 -22.69 -6.20
CA ALA A 223 20.97 -22.01 -5.96
C ALA A 223 20.89 -20.56 -6.44
N GLY A 224 21.29 -19.62 -5.58
CA GLY A 224 21.25 -18.21 -5.92
C GLY A 224 19.87 -17.58 -5.77
N GLN A 225 18.89 -18.27 -5.19
CA GLN A 225 17.70 -17.60 -4.67
C GLN A 225 17.93 -17.07 -3.24
N SER A 226 17.02 -16.24 -2.75
CA SER A 226 16.93 -15.82 -1.34
C SER A 226 15.52 -15.96 -0.78
N ALA A 227 15.43 -15.93 0.54
CA ALA A 227 14.22 -15.70 1.29
C ALA A 227 14.39 -14.40 2.09
N THR A 228 13.46 -13.47 1.96
CA THR A 228 13.45 -12.14 2.58
C THR A 228 12.23 -12.03 3.48
N LEU A 229 12.47 -11.90 4.78
CA LEU A 229 11.46 -11.63 5.79
C LEU A 229 11.42 -10.12 6.06
N ILE A 230 10.21 -9.56 6.11
CA ILE A 230 9.93 -8.14 6.33
C ILE A 230 8.99 -8.05 7.53
N ILE A 231 9.40 -7.29 8.54
CA ILE A 231 8.78 -7.27 9.87
C ILE A 231 7.99 -5.98 10.05
N ALA A 232 6.67 -6.08 10.21
CA ALA A 232 5.79 -4.92 10.30
C ALA A 232 6.12 -3.98 11.46
N ASP A 233 6.22 -4.53 12.68
CA ASP A 233 6.43 -3.79 13.92
C ASP A 233 7.90 -3.85 14.39
N PHE A 234 8.89 -3.75 13.48
CA PHE A 234 10.32 -3.96 13.80
C PHE A 234 10.91 -3.02 14.88
N ASP A 235 10.26 -1.90 15.17
CA ASP A 235 10.63 -1.00 16.27
C ASP A 235 10.36 -1.63 17.66
N THR A 236 9.40 -2.55 17.74
CA THR A 236 8.92 -3.16 18.98
C THR A 236 9.02 -4.68 19.01
N ALA A 237 9.13 -5.31 17.85
CA ALA A 237 9.35 -6.73 17.65
C ALA A 237 10.68 -6.98 16.94
N ASP A 238 11.20 -8.19 17.14
CA ASP A 238 12.44 -8.64 16.56
C ASP A 238 12.23 -10.10 16.12
N ILE A 239 12.17 -10.35 14.82
CA ILE A 239 12.00 -11.68 14.23
C ILE A 239 13.28 -11.98 13.46
N ASP A 240 14.01 -13.03 13.84
CA ASP A 240 15.17 -13.54 13.12
C ASP A 240 14.73 -14.49 12.00
N LEU A 241 15.57 -14.74 10.98
CA LEU A 241 15.31 -15.73 9.93
C LEU A 241 16.39 -16.81 9.87
N TYR A 242 16.05 -18.08 10.06
CA TYR A 242 17.01 -19.19 9.95
C TYR A 242 16.74 -20.07 8.73
N LEU A 243 17.81 -20.53 8.06
CA LEU A 243 17.75 -21.47 6.96
C LEU A 243 18.35 -22.81 7.36
N TYR A 244 17.56 -23.87 7.29
CA TYR A 244 17.96 -25.25 7.54
C TYR A 244 18.03 -26.04 6.23
N ASN A 245 18.99 -26.97 6.15
CA ASN A 245 19.03 -27.98 5.09
C ASN A 245 18.05 -29.14 5.37
N GLU A 246 17.90 -30.05 4.41
CA GLU A 246 17.06 -31.25 4.54
C GLU A 246 17.43 -32.15 5.75
N GLN A 247 18.66 -32.05 6.26
CA GLN A 247 19.11 -32.80 7.43
C GLN A 247 18.76 -32.11 8.77
N GLY A 248 18.14 -30.93 8.74
CA GLY A 248 17.80 -30.14 9.92
C GLY A 248 19.00 -29.37 10.49
N GLU A 249 20.04 -29.11 9.69
CA GLU A 249 21.20 -28.32 10.09
C GLU A 249 21.07 -26.89 9.59
N ILE A 250 21.33 -25.90 10.45
CA ILE A 250 21.33 -24.48 10.06
C ILE A 250 22.51 -24.20 9.14
N ILE A 251 22.25 -23.66 7.96
CA ILE A 251 23.26 -23.38 6.93
C ILE A 251 23.37 -21.88 6.60
N ASP A 252 22.36 -21.08 6.93
CA ASP A 252 22.37 -19.62 6.83
C ASP A 252 21.41 -19.01 7.88
N PHE A 253 21.59 -17.74 8.25
CA PHE A 253 20.77 -17.09 9.29
C PHE A 253 20.78 -15.56 9.18
N SER A 254 19.67 -14.86 9.34
CA SER A 254 19.58 -13.40 9.46
C SER A 254 19.14 -13.06 10.87
N VAL A 255 19.89 -12.17 11.54
CA VAL A 255 19.66 -11.81 12.95
C VAL A 255 20.02 -10.34 13.19
N ASP A 256 19.75 -9.49 12.19
CA ASP A 256 19.88 -8.03 12.34
C ASP A 256 18.74 -7.49 13.22
N THR A 257 18.78 -6.21 13.59
CA THR A 257 17.69 -5.58 14.39
C THR A 257 16.81 -4.68 13.53
N GLY A 258 16.92 -4.80 12.21
CA GLY A 258 16.15 -4.02 11.26
C GLY A 258 14.87 -4.71 10.87
N GLU A 259 14.13 -4.06 9.98
CA GLU A 259 12.89 -4.56 9.40
C GLU A 259 13.08 -5.79 8.51
N ILE A 260 14.26 -5.95 7.92
CA ILE A 260 14.52 -6.94 6.88
C ILE A 260 15.52 -7.99 7.36
N GLU A 261 15.15 -9.25 7.13
CA GLU A 261 15.98 -10.40 7.40
C GLU A 261 16.03 -11.29 6.16
N GLN A 262 17.22 -11.49 5.58
CA GLN A 262 17.33 -12.18 4.28
C GLN A 262 18.36 -13.29 4.29
N VAL A 263 17.98 -14.53 3.98
CA VAL A 263 18.89 -15.69 3.83
C VAL A 263 19.00 -16.15 2.37
N ALA A 264 20.11 -16.80 2.04
CA ALA A 264 20.43 -17.23 0.69
C ALA A 264 20.41 -18.76 0.53
N PHE A 265 19.79 -19.26 -0.54
CA PHE A 265 19.82 -20.68 -0.89
C PHE A 265 21.11 -21.02 -1.65
N PRO A 266 22.02 -21.83 -1.07
CA PRO A 266 23.35 -22.03 -1.64
C PRO A 266 23.40 -23.04 -2.80
N ALA A 267 22.40 -23.90 -2.89
CA ALA A 267 22.31 -24.96 -3.88
C ALA A 267 20.84 -25.27 -4.20
N ASN A 268 20.60 -26.10 -5.21
CA ASN A 268 19.27 -26.65 -5.44
C ASN A 268 19.00 -27.75 -4.40
N GLY A 269 17.87 -27.68 -3.72
CA GLY A 269 17.51 -28.67 -2.71
C GLY A 269 16.26 -28.32 -1.91
N VAL A 270 15.91 -29.21 -0.99
CA VAL A 270 14.88 -28.97 0.02
C VAL A 270 15.52 -28.22 1.18
N TYR A 271 14.85 -27.15 1.60
CA TYR A 271 15.24 -26.32 2.72
C TYR A 271 14.05 -26.09 3.65
N PHE A 272 14.36 -25.69 4.87
CA PHE A 272 13.36 -25.19 5.81
C PHE A 272 13.73 -23.76 6.23
N LEU A 273 12.78 -22.85 6.11
CA LEU A 273 12.89 -21.49 6.63
C LEU A 273 12.21 -21.43 8.00
N ASN A 274 12.74 -20.59 8.86
CA ASN A 274 12.18 -20.37 10.18
C ASN A 274 12.26 -18.89 10.56
N PRO A 275 11.19 -18.13 10.33
CA PRO A 275 10.89 -16.92 11.09
C PRO A 275 10.86 -17.28 12.58
N PHE A 276 11.74 -16.67 13.34
CA PHE A 276 12.00 -16.97 14.73
C PHE A 276 11.78 -15.70 15.53
N LEU A 277 10.75 -15.66 16.37
CA LEU A 277 10.49 -14.48 17.19
C LEU A 277 11.58 -14.34 18.27
N PHE A 278 12.47 -13.37 18.16
CA PHE A 278 13.42 -13.03 19.20
C PHE A 278 12.75 -12.27 20.36
N ALA A 279 11.86 -11.32 20.05
CA ALA A 279 11.06 -10.58 21.02
C ALA A 279 9.84 -9.88 20.39
N GLY A 280 8.82 -9.56 21.20
CA GLY A 280 7.69 -8.73 20.80
C GLY A 280 6.52 -9.49 20.18
N ALA A 281 5.78 -8.82 19.31
CA ALA A 281 4.69 -9.37 18.51
C ALA A 281 4.59 -8.55 17.22
N SER A 282 4.45 -9.20 16.07
CA SER A 282 4.40 -8.53 14.76
C SER A 282 3.85 -9.47 13.69
N SER A 283 3.04 -8.91 12.80
CA SER A 283 2.82 -9.47 11.46
C SER A 283 4.13 -9.42 10.66
N TYR A 284 4.27 -10.30 9.67
CA TYR A 284 5.41 -10.30 8.78
C TYR A 284 5.04 -10.76 7.37
N ASN A 285 5.82 -10.32 6.39
CA ASN A 285 5.82 -10.85 5.03
C ASN A 285 7.11 -11.63 4.79
N LEU A 286 7.01 -12.92 4.47
CA LEU A 286 8.15 -13.75 4.05
C LEU A 286 8.07 -14.00 2.54
N VAL A 287 9.03 -13.45 1.81
CA VAL A 287 9.14 -13.54 0.35
C VAL A 287 10.20 -14.56 -0.01
N VAL A 288 9.87 -15.56 -0.83
CA VAL A 288 10.78 -16.66 -1.17
C VAL A 288 10.86 -16.88 -2.67
N GLY A 289 12.08 -17.01 -3.20
CA GLY A 289 12.30 -17.37 -4.60
C GLY A 289 13.08 -16.33 -5.43
N ASN A 290 13.37 -15.19 -4.83
CA ASN A 290 14.02 -14.03 -5.44
C ASN A 290 15.43 -14.37 -5.84
N ALA A 291 15.96 -13.78 -6.91
CA ALA A 291 17.39 -13.82 -7.16
C ALA A 291 18.12 -13.20 -5.96
N ASN A 292 19.17 -13.86 -5.47
CA ASN A 292 19.99 -13.33 -4.40
C ASN A 292 20.79 -12.14 -4.94
N ILE A 293 20.35 -10.93 -4.59
CA ILE A 293 20.91 -9.66 -5.11
C ILE A 293 22.05 -9.16 -4.20
N GLY A 294 22.31 -9.83 -3.07
CA GLY A 294 23.25 -9.38 -2.05
C GLY A 294 24.10 -10.50 -1.47
N SER A 295 25.42 -10.46 -1.71
CA SER A 295 26.33 -11.22 -0.85
C SER A 295 26.36 -10.55 0.52
N ARG A 296 25.79 -11.21 1.54
CA ARG A 296 25.92 -10.77 2.93
C ARG A 296 27.35 -10.39 3.26
N SER A 297 27.50 -9.24 3.89
CA SER A 297 28.79 -8.72 4.29
C SER A 297 29.40 -9.65 5.33
N ARG A 298 30.43 -10.39 4.95
CA ARG A 298 31.22 -11.18 5.90
C ARG A 298 31.74 -10.26 7.00
N VAL A 299 31.54 -10.64 8.25
CA VAL A 299 32.00 -9.86 9.40
C VAL A 299 33.33 -10.41 9.93
N VAL A 300 34.11 -9.56 10.58
CA VAL A 300 35.31 -9.97 11.31
C VAL A 300 34.86 -10.62 12.63
N PRO A 301 35.07 -11.94 12.83
CA PRO A 301 34.54 -12.63 14.01
C PRO A 301 34.95 -11.99 15.33
N GLY A 302 33.96 -11.74 16.19
CA GLY A 302 34.14 -11.17 17.52
C GLY A 302 34.47 -9.68 17.56
N GLU A 303 34.46 -8.99 16.41
CA GLU A 303 34.65 -7.53 16.33
C GLU A 303 33.33 -6.80 16.03
N ILE A 304 33.04 -5.78 16.82
CA ILE A 304 31.85 -4.95 16.72
C ILE A 304 32.22 -3.47 16.80
N ILE A 305 31.46 -2.62 16.12
CA ILE A 305 31.54 -1.17 16.16
C ILE A 305 30.36 -0.69 17.01
N ALA A 306 30.63 0.04 18.09
CA ALA A 306 29.60 0.49 19.01
C ALA A 306 29.69 1.99 19.31
N GLN A 307 28.53 2.63 19.42
CA GLN A 307 28.34 4.00 19.89
C GLN A 307 27.71 3.96 21.28
N PHE A 308 28.16 4.81 22.21
CA PHE A 308 27.64 4.86 23.58
C PHE A 308 26.93 6.19 23.83
N SER A 309 25.77 6.15 24.50
CA SER A 309 24.95 7.32 24.77
C SER A 309 25.63 8.28 25.74
N GLY A 310 25.57 9.59 25.46
CA GLY A 310 26.09 10.64 26.35
C GLY A 310 27.61 10.80 26.37
N GLU A 311 28.34 10.16 25.45
CA GLU A 311 29.78 10.40 25.27
C GLU A 311 30.04 11.81 24.69
N GLY A 312 30.33 12.79 25.55
CA GLY A 312 30.59 14.19 25.16
C GLY A 312 29.84 15.24 26.00
N VAL A 313 28.95 14.81 26.89
CA VAL A 313 28.13 15.68 27.76
C VAL A 313 28.77 15.84 29.15
N LEU A 314 28.35 16.85 29.93
CA LEU A 314 28.84 17.29 31.26
C LEU A 314 28.98 16.21 32.37
N LYS A 315 28.70 14.93 32.10
CA LYS A 315 28.77 13.78 33.05
C LYS A 315 29.60 12.60 32.52
N THR A 316 30.86 12.85 32.19
CA THR A 316 31.78 11.88 31.58
C THR A 316 32.02 10.62 32.42
N ASP A 317 31.95 10.71 33.75
CA ASP A 317 32.22 9.58 34.65
C ASP A 317 31.07 8.55 34.68
N GLU A 318 29.82 9.01 34.59
CA GLU A 318 28.65 8.14 34.51
C GLU A 318 28.64 7.37 33.18
N ALA A 319 28.89 8.06 32.06
CA ALA A 319 29.03 7.45 30.74
C ALA A 319 30.19 6.43 30.69
N ALA A 320 31.34 6.77 31.28
CA ALA A 320 32.47 5.85 31.39
C ALA A 320 32.18 4.63 32.30
N SER A 321 31.34 4.80 33.32
CA SER A 321 30.88 3.70 34.18
C SER A 321 29.96 2.75 33.42
N ARG A 322 28.93 3.27 32.76
CA ARG A 322 27.99 2.47 31.94
C ARG A 322 28.71 1.69 30.84
N ARG A 323 29.64 2.35 30.14
CA ARG A 323 30.51 1.69 29.14
C ARG A 323 31.31 0.54 29.76
N ARG A 324 31.96 0.74 30.91
CA ARG A 324 32.72 -0.32 31.59
C ARG A 324 31.83 -1.49 31.98
N SER A 325 30.62 -1.23 32.46
CA SER A 325 29.62 -2.26 32.78
C SER A 325 29.24 -3.08 31.54
N ALA A 326 28.96 -2.41 30.41
CA ALA A 326 28.68 -3.08 29.14
C ALA A 326 29.85 -3.96 28.68
N LEU A 327 31.06 -3.40 28.61
CA LEU A 327 32.26 -4.13 28.22
C LEU A 327 32.54 -5.33 29.15
N GLN A 328 32.32 -5.19 30.46
CA GLN A 328 32.49 -6.29 31.41
C GLN A 328 31.41 -7.37 31.25
N ARG A 329 30.14 -6.98 31.06
CA ARG A 329 29.01 -7.90 30.87
C ARG A 329 29.20 -8.77 29.63
N PHE A 330 29.67 -8.17 28.53
CA PHE A 330 29.87 -8.86 27.25
C PHE A 330 31.32 -9.34 27.03
N GLY A 331 32.24 -9.12 27.98
CA GLY A 331 33.63 -9.58 27.87
C GLY A 331 34.45 -8.90 26.74
N LEU A 332 34.13 -7.64 26.43
CA LEU A 332 34.69 -6.89 25.31
C LEU A 332 35.86 -5.99 25.71
N ARG A 333 36.80 -5.80 24.78
CA ARG A 333 37.91 -4.86 24.90
C ARG A 333 37.89 -3.88 23.74
N GLN A 334 38.12 -2.61 24.03
CA GLN A 334 38.25 -1.61 22.98
C GLN A 334 39.59 -1.75 22.23
N ARG A 335 39.52 -1.75 20.90
CA ARG A 335 40.68 -1.77 19.98
C ARG A 335 40.91 -0.45 19.24
N GLY A 336 39.85 0.32 19.00
CA GLY A 336 39.90 1.58 18.24
C GLY A 336 38.76 2.54 18.62
N GLY A 337 38.73 3.72 18.01
CA GLY A 337 37.71 4.74 18.28
C GLY A 337 37.91 5.56 19.55
N GLY A 338 36.92 6.35 19.96
CA GLY A 338 37.09 7.30 21.07
C GLY A 338 35.85 8.11 21.42
N LEU A 339 36.02 9.19 22.18
CA LEU A 339 34.92 10.13 22.46
C LEU A 339 34.49 10.82 21.15
N GLY A 340 33.19 10.97 20.93
CA GLY A 340 32.62 11.66 19.76
C GLY A 340 32.74 10.91 18.43
N ARG A 341 33.06 9.61 18.46
CA ARG A 341 33.08 8.71 17.29
C ARG A 341 32.91 7.26 17.75
N GLU A 342 32.57 6.38 16.83
CA GLU A 342 32.32 4.96 17.09
C GLU A 342 33.57 4.25 17.63
N ARG A 343 33.36 3.21 18.45
CA ARG A 343 34.43 2.41 19.05
C ARG A 343 34.45 1.02 18.44
N LEU A 344 35.62 0.61 17.95
CA LEU A 344 35.88 -0.79 17.61
C LEU A 344 36.15 -1.57 18.90
N LEU A 345 35.33 -2.58 19.17
CA LEU A 345 35.42 -3.49 20.30
C LEU A 345 35.68 -4.91 19.81
N ALA A 346 36.39 -5.71 20.61
CA ALA A 346 36.67 -7.11 20.31
C ALA A 346 36.57 -8.00 21.54
N GLY A 347 36.02 -9.20 21.37
CA GLY A 347 35.99 -10.28 22.37
C GLY A 347 37.08 -11.34 22.16
N ASP A 348 37.57 -11.95 23.24
CA ASP A 348 38.63 -12.97 23.20
C ASP A 348 38.14 -14.37 22.75
N LYS A 349 36.82 -14.59 22.61
CA LYS A 349 36.21 -15.87 22.22
C LYS A 349 35.00 -15.64 21.32
N ALA A 350 34.76 -16.58 20.40
CA ALA A 350 33.47 -16.71 19.72
C ALA A 350 32.36 -16.73 20.78
N PHE A 351 31.45 -15.78 20.69
CA PHE A 351 30.42 -15.58 21.69
C PHE A 351 29.54 -16.84 21.75
N GLY A 352 29.29 -17.34 22.96
CA GLY A 352 28.40 -18.46 23.22
C GLY A 352 27.33 -18.07 24.24
N PRO A 353 26.30 -18.91 24.47
CA PRO A 353 25.09 -18.58 25.23
C PRO A 353 25.32 -18.30 26.72
N GLY A 354 26.57 -18.22 27.20
CA GLY A 354 26.93 -18.04 28.61
C GLY A 354 26.40 -16.76 29.29
N SER A 355 25.72 -15.88 28.57
CA SER A 355 24.94 -14.74 29.11
C SER A 355 23.45 -14.77 28.76
N SER A 356 23.00 -15.71 27.93
CA SER A 356 21.59 -15.94 27.56
C SER A 356 20.88 -16.75 28.64
N GLN A 357 19.72 -16.30 29.12
CA GLN A 357 18.78 -17.20 29.81
C GLN A 357 17.76 -17.81 28.86
N ASP A 358 17.76 -17.39 27.59
CA ASP A 358 16.90 -17.94 26.57
C ASP A 358 17.42 -19.32 26.12
N VAL A 359 16.55 -20.32 26.29
CA VAL A 359 16.78 -21.71 25.91
C VAL A 359 16.86 -21.85 24.40
N ARG A 360 16.03 -21.12 23.63
CA ARG A 360 15.97 -21.21 22.17
C ARG A 360 17.26 -20.71 21.52
N VAL A 361 17.80 -19.58 21.99
CA VAL A 361 19.12 -19.10 21.54
C VAL A 361 20.24 -20.09 21.85
N THR A 362 20.11 -20.85 22.94
CA THR A 362 21.07 -21.91 23.28
C THR A 362 20.95 -23.10 22.32
N GLU A 363 19.74 -23.43 21.88
CA GLU A 363 19.47 -24.48 20.89
C GLU A 363 20.04 -24.11 19.52
N ILE A 364 19.82 -22.89 19.03
CA ILE A 364 20.44 -22.38 17.79
C ILE A 364 21.97 -22.43 17.86
N HIS A 365 22.56 -21.98 18.98
CA HIS A 365 24.01 -22.04 19.17
C HIS A 365 24.55 -23.48 19.08
N ASN A 366 23.78 -24.44 19.60
CA ASN A 366 24.15 -25.85 19.56
C ASN A 366 23.98 -26.41 18.14
N ALA A 367 22.88 -26.07 17.45
CA ALA A 367 22.60 -26.47 16.08
C ALA A 367 23.70 -26.01 15.09
N LEU A 368 24.26 -24.81 15.28
CA LEU A 368 25.37 -24.28 14.48
C LEU A 368 26.73 -24.96 14.74
N SER A 369 26.84 -25.95 15.63
CA SER A 369 28.13 -26.53 16.00
C SER A 369 28.80 -27.35 14.90
N HIS A 370 28.08 -27.70 13.83
CA HIS A 370 28.64 -28.38 12.67
C HIS A 370 29.56 -27.49 11.83
N ASP A 371 29.31 -26.17 11.79
CA ASP A 371 30.11 -25.19 11.06
C ASP A 371 30.60 -24.08 12.00
N LYS A 372 31.89 -24.16 12.35
CA LYS A 372 32.53 -23.17 13.21
C LYS A 372 32.52 -21.77 12.61
N ALA A 373 32.70 -21.64 11.29
CA ALA A 373 32.76 -20.32 10.65
C ALA A 373 31.39 -19.65 10.68
N LEU A 374 30.33 -20.38 10.32
CA LEU A 374 28.95 -19.91 10.41
C LEU A 374 28.57 -19.55 11.85
N LYS A 375 28.91 -20.41 12.81
CA LYS A 375 28.73 -20.16 14.24
C LYS A 375 29.44 -18.93 14.76
N ASP A 376 30.68 -18.69 14.31
CA ASP A 376 31.45 -17.50 14.67
C ASP A 376 30.82 -16.22 14.08
N GLN A 377 30.30 -16.27 12.84
CA GLN A 377 29.55 -15.16 12.24
C GLN A 377 28.28 -14.88 13.06
N TRP A 378 27.46 -15.90 13.32
CA TRP A 378 26.22 -15.80 14.10
C TRP A 378 26.46 -15.20 15.49
N GLY A 379 27.47 -15.71 16.21
CA GLY A 379 27.80 -15.21 17.53
C GLY A 379 28.28 -13.76 17.53
N THR A 380 28.81 -13.26 16.41
CA THR A 380 29.22 -11.85 16.27
C THR A 380 28.02 -10.94 16.03
N TRP A 381 27.08 -11.36 15.17
CA TRP A 381 25.83 -10.65 14.92
C TRP A 381 24.96 -10.60 16.17
N LEU A 382 24.73 -11.74 16.84
CA LEU A 382 23.97 -11.80 18.09
C LEU A 382 24.60 -10.95 19.21
N LEU A 383 25.94 -10.86 19.24
CA LEU A 383 26.65 -9.99 20.17
C LEU A 383 26.39 -8.50 19.87
N ALA A 384 26.40 -8.11 18.59
CA ALA A 384 26.06 -6.74 18.18
C ALA A 384 24.61 -6.40 18.56
N LYS A 385 23.63 -7.24 18.18
CA LYS A 385 22.21 -7.14 18.54
C LYS A 385 22.01 -6.94 20.05
N ARG A 386 22.57 -7.83 20.88
CA ARG A 386 22.45 -7.74 22.34
C ARG A 386 23.18 -6.55 22.97
N LEU A 387 24.29 -6.12 22.38
CA LEU A 387 24.98 -4.92 22.86
C LEU A 387 24.17 -3.67 22.51
N GLY A 388 23.57 -3.61 21.32
CA GLY A 388 22.69 -2.53 20.87
C GLY A 388 21.54 -2.30 21.85
N GLY A 389 20.88 -3.37 22.30
CA GLY A 389 19.83 -3.31 23.33
C GLY A 389 20.30 -3.07 24.77
N TYR A 390 21.61 -2.92 25.03
CA TYR A 390 22.11 -2.75 26.40
C TYR A 390 22.03 -1.29 26.87
N PRO A 391 21.50 -1.01 28.09
CA PRO A 391 21.36 0.36 28.58
C PRO A 391 22.65 1.20 28.52
N GLY A 392 22.59 2.32 27.80
CA GLY A 392 23.71 3.24 27.60
C GLY A 392 24.56 3.00 26.36
N VAL A 393 24.18 2.04 25.52
CA VAL A 393 24.65 1.90 24.13
C VAL A 393 23.65 2.64 23.23
N ALA A 394 24.14 3.44 22.30
CA ALA A 394 23.32 4.18 21.32
C ALA A 394 23.13 3.39 20.02
N GLY A 395 24.07 2.50 19.70
CA GLY A 395 23.98 1.61 18.56
C GLY A 395 25.19 0.66 18.52
N ALA A 396 25.00 -0.53 17.94
CA ALA A 396 26.07 -1.49 17.75
C ALA A 396 25.87 -2.26 16.44
N THR A 397 26.92 -2.42 15.65
CA THR A 397 26.92 -3.16 14.38
C THR A 397 28.19 -4.01 14.29
N PRO A 398 28.20 -5.16 13.60
CA PRO A 398 29.44 -5.92 13.41
C PRO A 398 30.44 -5.18 12.49
N ASN A 399 31.73 -5.51 12.63
CA ASN A 399 32.76 -4.99 11.72
C ASN A 399 32.74 -5.75 10.38
N ARG A 400 32.18 -5.15 9.31
CA ARG A 400 31.96 -5.75 7.98
C ARG A 400 33.19 -5.65 7.05
N VAL A 401 33.31 -6.58 6.09
CA VAL A 401 34.32 -6.57 5.00
C VAL A 401 33.71 -6.03 3.69
N VAL A 402 34.28 -4.98 3.09
CA VAL A 402 33.71 -4.27 1.90
C VAL A 402 34.57 -4.36 0.61
N LYS A 403 33.99 -4.09 -0.58
CA LYS A 403 34.62 -4.04 -1.93
C LYS A 403 34.11 -2.83 -2.75
N ALA A 404 34.75 -2.49 -3.89
CA ALA A 404 34.38 -1.35 -4.77
C ALA A 404 33.57 -1.78 -6.02
N PHE A 405 32.56 -1.00 -6.45
CA PHE A 405 31.70 -1.22 -7.64
C PHE A 405 31.38 0.11 -8.40
N SER A 406 30.96 0.05 -9.67
CA SER A 406 30.53 1.20 -10.52
C SER A 406 29.01 1.40 -10.58
N THR A 407 28.24 0.34 -10.38
CA THR A 407 26.79 0.40 -10.13
C THR A 407 26.55 1.03 -8.75
N PRO A 408 25.51 1.87 -8.58
CA PRO A 408 25.12 2.36 -7.26
C PRO A 408 24.97 1.19 -6.28
N ASN A 409 25.36 1.41 -5.03
CA ASN A 409 25.46 0.37 -4.02
C ASN A 409 24.25 0.33 -3.07
N ASP A 410 23.13 0.89 -3.52
CA ASP A 410 21.90 1.07 -2.78
C ASP A 410 21.19 -0.27 -2.55
N GLU A 411 20.52 -0.39 -1.41
CA GLU A 411 20.06 -1.66 -0.82
C GLU A 411 19.02 -2.39 -1.70
N PHE A 412 18.09 -1.62 -2.25
CA PHE A 412 16.93 -2.11 -3.01
C PHE A 412 17.08 -1.93 -4.53
N LEU A 413 18.27 -1.58 -5.02
CA LEU A 413 18.53 -1.43 -6.46
C LEU A 413 18.18 -2.71 -7.25
N GLY A 414 18.27 -3.87 -6.60
CA GLY A 414 17.89 -5.15 -7.19
C GLY A 414 16.41 -5.31 -7.51
N LEU A 415 15.53 -4.60 -6.79
CA LEU A 415 14.08 -4.62 -6.96
C LEU A 415 13.61 -3.60 -8.01
N GLN A 416 14.50 -2.71 -8.45
CA GLN A 416 14.23 -1.71 -9.49
C GLN A 416 14.40 -2.33 -10.90
N TRP A 417 13.59 -3.36 -11.20
CA TRP A 417 13.61 -4.09 -12.48
C TRP A 417 13.48 -3.18 -13.71
N HIS A 418 12.84 -2.03 -13.52
CA HIS A 418 12.61 -0.99 -14.52
C HIS A 418 13.90 -0.37 -15.05
N TYR A 419 15.01 -0.43 -14.31
CA TYR A 419 16.31 0.12 -14.72
C TYR A 419 17.07 -0.75 -15.73
N PRO A 420 17.14 -2.08 -15.56
CA PRO A 420 17.55 -2.98 -16.63
C PRO A 420 16.75 -2.83 -17.92
N LEU A 421 15.41 -2.69 -17.85
CA LEU A 421 14.55 -2.60 -19.03
C LEU A 421 14.93 -1.39 -19.92
N ILE A 422 15.20 -0.24 -19.30
CA ILE A 422 15.60 0.98 -20.03
C ILE A 422 17.12 1.13 -20.24
N LYS A 423 17.92 0.12 -19.87
CA LYS A 423 19.40 0.11 -19.99
C LYS A 423 20.08 1.26 -19.24
N LEU A 424 19.62 1.53 -18.03
CA LEU A 424 20.06 2.69 -17.26
C LEU A 424 21.51 2.62 -16.77
N ALA A 425 21.97 1.44 -16.32
CA ALA A 425 23.33 1.28 -15.80
C ALA A 425 24.41 1.69 -16.83
N SER A 426 24.15 1.45 -18.11
CA SER A 426 25.02 1.86 -19.22
C SER A 426 25.08 3.37 -19.43
N ALA A 427 23.99 4.07 -19.15
CA ALA A 427 23.96 5.53 -19.17
C ALA A 427 24.77 6.10 -17.98
N TRP A 428 24.69 5.48 -16.81
CA TRP A 428 25.45 5.87 -15.61
C TRP A 428 26.97 5.74 -15.77
N ASP A 429 27.45 4.82 -16.62
CA ASP A 429 28.87 4.76 -17.01
C ASP A 429 29.36 6.04 -17.72
N ILE A 430 28.44 6.86 -18.24
CA ILE A 430 28.70 8.13 -18.94
C ILE A 430 28.43 9.30 -18.00
N THR A 431 27.22 9.35 -17.45
CA THR A 431 26.76 10.40 -16.55
C THR A 431 25.68 9.86 -15.62
N ALA A 432 25.73 10.30 -14.37
CA ALA A 432 24.68 10.09 -13.38
C ALA A 432 23.69 11.27 -13.31
N GLY A 433 23.88 12.28 -14.16
CA GLY A 433 23.19 13.57 -14.09
C GLY A 433 24.12 14.70 -13.64
N ASP A 434 23.70 15.93 -13.89
CA ASP A 434 24.38 17.16 -13.48
C ASP A 434 23.43 17.98 -12.59
N PRO A 435 23.87 18.49 -11.42
CA PRO A 435 23.01 19.25 -10.51
C PRO A 435 22.50 20.57 -11.14
N GLY A 436 23.11 21.06 -12.20
CA GLY A 436 22.63 22.19 -13.00
C GLY A 436 21.41 21.87 -13.86
N VAL A 437 21.11 20.59 -14.10
CA VAL A 437 19.88 20.14 -14.77
C VAL A 437 18.78 19.99 -13.72
N ILE A 438 17.76 20.84 -13.84
CA ILE A 438 16.61 20.86 -12.93
C ILE A 438 15.42 20.22 -13.64
N VAL A 439 14.79 19.24 -13.00
CA VAL A 439 13.52 18.64 -13.42
C VAL A 439 12.42 19.18 -12.52
N ALA A 440 11.45 19.91 -13.06
CA ALA A 440 10.27 20.28 -12.28
C ALA A 440 9.30 19.10 -12.25
N VAL A 441 8.90 18.69 -11.05
CA VAL A 441 7.88 17.67 -10.81
C VAL A 441 6.62 18.41 -10.38
N LEU A 442 5.63 18.48 -11.28
CA LEU A 442 4.35 19.14 -11.03
C LEU A 442 3.34 18.08 -10.64
N ASP A 443 3.03 18.02 -9.36
CA ASP A 443 2.38 16.86 -8.76
C ASP A 443 1.75 17.23 -7.40
N SER A 444 1.53 16.25 -6.51
CA SER A 444 0.99 16.44 -5.15
C SER A 444 1.91 17.20 -4.18
N GLY A 445 3.17 17.42 -4.57
CA GLY A 445 4.22 17.96 -3.71
C GLY A 445 5.28 16.90 -3.40
N VAL A 446 6.14 17.19 -2.43
CA VAL A 446 7.10 16.19 -1.91
C VAL A 446 7.19 16.25 -0.40
N ILE A 447 7.34 15.11 0.24
CA ILE A 447 7.68 15.06 1.67
C ILE A 447 9.18 15.19 1.90
N ALA A 448 9.57 15.49 3.14
CA ALA A 448 10.96 15.44 3.57
C ALA A 448 11.45 13.99 3.63
N HIS A 449 12.01 13.50 2.52
CA HIS A 449 12.58 12.16 2.41
C HIS A 449 14.12 12.21 2.45
N PRO A 450 14.82 11.36 3.25
CA PRO A 450 16.29 11.35 3.34
C PRO A 450 17.01 11.11 2.00
N GLU A 451 16.41 10.30 1.13
CA GLU A 451 16.86 10.10 -0.27
C GLU A 451 16.75 11.34 -1.17
N LEU A 452 16.02 12.38 -0.75
CA LEU A 452 15.92 13.67 -1.46
C LEU A 452 16.84 14.75 -0.89
N ASP A 453 17.60 14.48 0.17
CA ASP A 453 18.49 15.45 0.80
C ASP A 453 19.52 16.00 -0.21
N GLY A 454 19.50 17.31 -0.45
CA GLY A 454 20.39 17.95 -1.43
C GLY A 454 20.06 17.65 -2.89
N ARG A 455 18.94 16.98 -3.16
CA ARG A 455 18.37 16.77 -4.51
C ARG A 455 17.28 17.76 -4.85
N LEU A 456 16.75 18.50 -3.88
CA LEU A 456 15.74 19.52 -4.11
C LEU A 456 16.36 20.91 -4.35
N VAL A 457 15.79 21.66 -5.29
CA VAL A 457 15.87 23.14 -5.31
C VAL A 457 14.59 23.72 -4.70
N SER A 458 14.57 25.04 -4.47
CA SER A 458 13.34 25.71 -4.02
C SER A 458 12.20 25.45 -5.00
N GLY A 459 11.14 24.84 -4.49
CA GLY A 459 9.88 24.62 -5.17
C GLY A 459 8.86 25.69 -4.83
N TYR A 460 7.58 25.39 -5.06
CA TYR A 460 6.47 26.29 -4.79
C TYR A 460 5.13 25.51 -4.81
N ASP A 461 4.18 25.93 -3.98
CA ASP A 461 2.80 25.47 -4.01
C ASP A 461 1.95 26.41 -4.87
N PHE A 462 1.19 25.84 -5.80
CA PHE A 462 0.30 26.54 -6.70
C PHE A 462 -1.18 26.27 -6.46
N ILE A 463 -1.54 25.46 -5.48
CA ILE A 463 -2.93 25.24 -5.08
C ILE A 463 -3.47 26.56 -4.54
N SER A 464 -4.41 27.16 -5.27
CA SER A 464 -4.87 28.51 -4.99
C SER A 464 -6.02 28.56 -3.98
N ASP A 465 -6.79 27.48 -3.86
CA ASP A 465 -7.80 27.33 -2.83
C ASP A 465 -7.16 26.79 -1.56
N SER A 466 -7.17 27.62 -0.51
CA SER A 466 -6.55 27.26 0.77
C SER A 466 -7.21 26.11 1.49
N ILE A 467 -8.45 25.80 1.13
CA ILE A 467 -9.13 24.62 1.66
C ILE A 467 -8.52 23.38 0.99
N ALA A 468 -8.45 23.37 -0.35
CA ALA A 468 -7.86 22.27 -1.14
C ALA A 468 -6.38 22.03 -0.83
N ALA A 469 -5.62 23.10 -0.59
CA ALA A 469 -4.20 23.01 -0.24
C ALA A 469 -3.98 22.31 1.11
N GLY A 470 -4.89 22.51 2.08
CA GLY A 470 -4.85 21.81 3.36
C GLY A 470 -3.73 22.24 4.33
N ASP A 471 -2.96 23.26 3.99
CA ASP A 471 -1.83 23.83 4.76
C ASP A 471 -2.17 25.15 5.47
N GLY A 472 -3.31 25.76 5.13
CA GLY A 472 -3.86 26.93 5.82
C GLY A 472 -3.73 28.26 5.06
N ASP A 473 -3.09 28.27 3.90
CA ASP A 473 -3.17 29.36 2.92
C ASP A 473 -3.21 28.77 1.50
N GLY A 474 -2.95 29.56 0.46
CA GLY A 474 -2.88 29.05 -0.91
C GLY A 474 -1.80 29.82 -1.65
N ILE A 475 -1.29 29.34 -2.79
CA ILE A 475 -0.09 29.84 -3.48
C ILE A 475 1.01 30.38 -2.53
N ASP A 476 1.87 29.50 -2.06
CA ASP A 476 2.92 29.80 -1.09
C ASP A 476 4.24 29.04 -1.44
N PRO A 477 5.37 29.35 -0.79
CA PRO A 477 6.67 28.79 -1.16
C PRO A 477 6.96 27.38 -0.62
N ASP A 478 6.02 26.73 0.07
CA ASP A 478 6.18 25.42 0.70
C ASP A 478 5.45 24.31 -0.08
N PRO A 479 6.12 23.60 -1.01
CA PRO A 479 5.51 22.55 -1.84
C PRO A 479 5.39 21.21 -1.09
N THR A 480 5.26 21.25 0.24
CA THR A 480 5.15 20.04 1.05
C THR A 480 3.86 19.32 0.70
N ASP A 481 3.97 18.02 0.44
CA ASP A 481 2.78 17.19 0.26
C ASP A 481 2.12 16.95 1.62
N GLU A 482 0.96 17.56 1.83
CA GLU A 482 0.22 17.47 3.08
C GLU A 482 -0.52 16.13 3.25
N GLY A 483 -0.69 15.35 2.18
CA GLY A 483 -1.42 14.08 2.23
C GLY A 483 -2.88 14.25 2.69
N ARG A 484 -3.58 15.25 2.13
CA ARG A 484 -4.92 15.67 2.57
C ARG A 484 -5.92 15.68 1.42
N VAL A 485 -7.14 15.36 1.79
CA VAL A 485 -8.36 15.47 0.98
C VAL A 485 -9.35 16.42 1.62
N ILE A 486 -10.36 16.85 0.87
CA ILE A 486 -11.48 17.64 1.32
C ILE A 486 -12.59 16.72 1.79
N ASP A 487 -12.88 16.81 3.08
CA ASP A 487 -14.07 16.21 3.65
C ASP A 487 -15.32 16.85 3.00
N GLU A 488 -16.08 16.06 2.24
CA GLU A 488 -17.21 16.57 1.47
C GLU A 488 -18.37 17.08 2.35
N GLU A 489 -18.50 16.59 3.59
CA GLU A 489 -19.56 16.98 4.52
C GLU A 489 -19.28 18.33 5.19
N THR A 490 -18.05 18.52 5.65
CA THR A 490 -17.60 19.70 6.41
C THR A 490 -16.94 20.76 5.52
N GLY A 491 -16.49 20.36 4.32
CA GLY A 491 -15.69 21.18 3.42
C GLY A 491 -14.33 21.55 4.02
N ALA A 492 -13.80 20.73 4.92
CA ALA A 492 -12.52 20.97 5.59
C ALA A 492 -11.45 19.99 5.10
N PRO A 493 -10.18 20.40 5.03
CA PRO A 493 -9.10 19.47 4.72
C PRO A 493 -8.89 18.50 5.88
N VAL A 494 -8.93 17.20 5.56
CA VAL A 494 -8.71 16.08 6.48
C VAL A 494 -7.60 15.19 5.93
N ALA A 495 -7.07 14.28 6.76
CA ALA A 495 -6.14 13.28 6.24
C ALA A 495 -6.91 12.36 5.26
N ASP A 496 -6.26 11.97 4.17
CA ASP A 496 -6.86 11.09 3.18
C ASP A 496 -7.27 9.74 3.79
N PRO A 497 -8.56 9.39 3.78
CA PRO A 497 -9.03 8.06 4.11
C PRO A 497 -8.46 6.96 3.21
N GLY A 498 -8.16 7.17 1.94
CA GLY A 498 -7.51 6.16 1.11
C GLY A 498 -6.09 5.79 1.59
N GLY A 499 -5.53 6.61 2.48
CA GLY A 499 -4.10 6.75 2.65
C GLY A 499 -3.59 7.69 1.58
N ALA A 500 -2.95 8.76 2.01
CA ALA A 500 -2.40 9.76 1.09
C ALA A 500 -1.48 9.10 0.06
N SER A 501 -1.64 9.49 -1.20
CA SER A 501 -0.93 8.88 -2.32
C SER A 501 0.57 9.15 -2.26
N TYR A 502 0.95 10.33 -1.75
CA TYR A 502 2.30 10.90 -1.82
C TYR A 502 2.92 10.79 -3.22
N HIS A 503 2.06 10.91 -4.23
CA HIS A 503 2.35 10.57 -5.62
C HIS A 503 3.56 11.36 -6.16
N GLY A 504 3.64 12.65 -5.86
CA GLY A 504 4.77 13.50 -6.23
C GLY A 504 6.10 13.09 -5.59
N THR A 505 6.08 12.50 -4.40
CA THR A 505 7.29 11.94 -3.76
C THR A 505 7.80 10.72 -4.53
N HIS A 506 6.91 9.82 -4.96
CA HIS A 506 7.24 8.64 -5.77
C HIS A 506 7.82 9.03 -7.12
N VAL A 507 7.17 9.99 -7.79
CA VAL A 507 7.60 10.57 -9.06
C VAL A 507 8.97 11.23 -8.91
N ALA A 508 9.18 12.09 -7.90
CA ALA A 508 10.47 12.74 -7.65
C ALA A 508 11.58 11.73 -7.33
N GLY A 509 11.26 10.69 -6.56
CA GLY A 509 12.15 9.57 -6.25
C GLY A 509 12.66 8.87 -7.50
N THR A 510 11.75 8.57 -8.43
CA THR A 510 12.08 7.90 -9.70
C THR A 510 13.05 8.75 -10.51
N VAL A 511 12.93 10.08 -10.48
CA VAL A 511 13.86 10.98 -11.18
C VAL A 511 15.21 11.09 -10.46
N VAL A 512 15.26 11.38 -9.15
CA VAL A 512 16.48 11.86 -8.47
C VAL A 512 16.80 11.27 -7.09
N ALA A 513 16.17 10.16 -6.66
CA ALA A 513 16.59 9.50 -5.41
C ALA A 513 18.12 9.27 -5.38
N ARG A 514 18.73 9.47 -4.21
CA ARG A 514 20.19 9.54 -4.05
C ARG A 514 20.84 8.18 -4.22
N GLY A 515 21.29 7.90 -5.44
CA GLY A 515 22.14 6.75 -5.71
C GLY A 515 23.52 6.80 -5.02
N ASN A 516 24.08 5.61 -4.80
CA ASN A 516 25.41 5.32 -4.28
C ASN A 516 25.65 5.83 -2.84
N ASN A 517 24.61 5.75 -2.00
CA ASN A 517 24.69 6.11 -0.59
C ASN A 517 24.56 4.89 0.34
N SER A 518 24.38 3.69 -0.23
CA SER A 518 24.20 2.41 0.46
C SER A 518 22.87 2.25 1.21
N LEU A 519 21.87 3.09 0.93
CA LEU A 519 20.54 3.08 1.52
C LEU A 519 19.51 3.02 0.39
N GLY A 520 18.39 2.33 0.62
CA GLY A 520 17.21 2.49 -0.23
C GLY A 520 17.44 2.21 -1.72
N ILE A 521 17.05 3.18 -2.55
CA ILE A 521 17.00 3.09 -4.02
C ILE A 521 17.91 4.12 -4.69
N ALA A 522 18.08 4.03 -6.01
CA ALA A 522 18.61 5.14 -6.82
C ALA A 522 17.50 5.72 -7.71
N GLY A 523 17.61 7.00 -8.09
CA GLY A 523 16.79 7.61 -9.15
C GLY A 523 17.49 7.60 -10.50
N VAL A 524 16.75 7.80 -11.60
CA VAL A 524 17.26 7.73 -12.98
C VAL A 524 18.43 8.69 -13.21
N ALA A 525 18.28 9.95 -12.80
CA ALA A 525 19.32 10.98 -12.85
C ALA A 525 19.72 11.37 -11.43
N TYR A 526 20.25 10.42 -10.65
CA TYR A 526 20.54 10.60 -9.22
C TYR A 526 21.55 11.71 -8.87
N ASN A 527 22.17 12.39 -9.85
CA ASN A 527 22.95 13.62 -9.64
C ASN A 527 22.28 14.92 -10.09
N ALA A 528 21.13 14.86 -10.78
CA ALA A 528 20.30 16.01 -11.10
C ALA A 528 19.57 16.55 -9.84
N ARG A 529 18.75 17.58 -10.02
CA ARG A 529 17.89 18.12 -8.97
C ARG A 529 16.44 18.25 -9.40
N VAL A 530 15.53 18.12 -8.44
CA VAL A 530 14.09 18.33 -8.62
C VAL A 530 13.65 19.69 -8.09
N MET A 531 12.80 20.37 -8.85
CA MET A 531 11.99 21.50 -8.40
C MET A 531 10.57 20.96 -8.10
N PRO A 532 10.22 20.72 -6.83
CA PRO A 532 8.89 20.23 -6.50
C PRO A 532 7.87 21.36 -6.66
N LEU A 533 6.84 21.15 -7.48
CA LEU A 533 5.77 22.11 -7.70
C LEU A 533 4.44 21.45 -7.35
N ARG A 534 3.91 21.80 -6.19
CA ARG A 534 2.65 21.26 -5.72
C ARG A 534 1.50 21.94 -6.47
N ALA A 535 0.71 21.18 -7.20
CA ALA A 535 -0.43 21.66 -7.98
C ALA A 535 -1.66 20.76 -7.86
N LEU A 536 -1.51 19.65 -7.14
CA LEU A 536 -2.54 18.67 -6.83
C LEU A 536 -2.55 18.48 -5.30
N SER A 537 -3.72 18.29 -4.72
CA SER A 537 -3.89 17.56 -3.46
C SER A 537 -4.18 16.08 -3.79
N ASP A 538 -4.48 15.27 -2.77
CA ASP A 538 -4.92 13.89 -3.01
C ASP A 538 -6.28 13.82 -3.73
N ASP A 539 -7.09 14.88 -3.70
CA ASP A 539 -8.31 15.02 -4.53
C ASP A 539 -8.04 15.44 -5.98
N GLY A 540 -6.76 15.56 -6.36
CA GLY A 540 -6.32 16.14 -7.61
C GLY A 540 -6.20 17.66 -7.54
N GLY A 541 -6.42 18.35 -8.65
CA GLY A 541 -6.21 19.80 -8.70
C GLY A 541 -6.84 20.46 -9.90
N THR A 542 -6.76 21.80 -9.94
CA THR A 542 -7.39 22.57 -11.01
C THR A 542 -6.45 22.75 -12.19
N THR A 543 -7.00 22.76 -13.41
CA THR A 543 -6.23 23.10 -14.61
C THR A 543 -5.53 24.46 -14.47
N TYR A 544 -6.16 25.43 -13.79
CA TYR A 544 -5.56 26.75 -13.62
C TYR A 544 -4.27 26.69 -12.81
N ASP A 545 -4.30 26.02 -11.66
CA ASP A 545 -3.15 25.88 -10.75
C ASP A 545 -2.00 25.12 -11.43
N VAL A 546 -2.32 24.03 -12.14
CA VAL A 546 -1.34 23.30 -12.98
C VAL A 546 -0.69 24.23 -14.01
N LEU A 547 -1.47 25.06 -14.71
CA LEU A 547 -0.90 26.00 -15.69
C LEU A 547 -0.06 27.11 -15.02
N GLN A 548 -0.34 27.51 -13.77
CA GLN A 548 0.51 28.43 -13.02
C GLN A 548 1.84 27.77 -12.65
N ALA A 549 1.82 26.52 -12.18
CA ALA A 549 3.03 25.75 -11.93
C ALA A 549 3.87 25.56 -13.19
N VAL A 550 3.25 25.26 -14.33
CA VAL A 550 3.93 25.14 -15.64
C VAL A 550 4.61 26.46 -16.02
N ARG A 551 3.94 27.60 -15.79
CA ARG A 551 4.53 28.93 -16.03
C ARG A 551 5.73 29.17 -15.13
N PHE A 552 5.61 28.88 -13.85
CA PHE A 552 6.70 29.05 -12.89
C PHE A 552 7.91 28.21 -13.29
N ALA A 553 7.73 26.91 -13.55
CA ALA A 553 8.79 26.01 -14.00
C ALA A 553 9.52 26.55 -15.24
N ALA A 554 8.78 27.14 -16.19
CA ALA A 554 9.32 27.71 -17.41
C ALA A 554 9.88 29.15 -17.27
N GLY A 555 9.86 29.74 -16.08
CA GLY A 555 10.30 31.13 -15.86
C GLY A 555 9.38 32.19 -16.48
N LEU A 556 8.10 31.86 -16.66
CA LEU A 556 7.06 32.75 -17.17
C LEU A 556 6.29 33.41 -16.02
N GLU A 557 5.72 34.58 -16.28
CA GLU A 557 4.81 35.27 -15.35
C GLU A 557 3.66 34.34 -14.93
N ASN A 558 3.41 34.30 -13.63
CA ASN A 558 2.45 33.45 -12.93
C ASN A 558 1.94 34.17 -11.67
N ASP A 559 0.91 33.60 -11.04
CA ASP A 559 0.17 34.26 -9.95
C ASP A 559 0.88 34.30 -8.59
N SER A 560 1.97 33.53 -8.39
CA SER A 560 2.83 33.73 -7.21
C SER A 560 3.53 35.09 -7.21
N GLY A 561 3.61 35.75 -8.38
CA GLY A 561 4.32 37.01 -8.56
C GLY A 561 5.84 36.89 -8.50
N ILE A 562 6.38 35.66 -8.38
CA ILE A 562 7.81 35.37 -8.39
C ILE A 562 8.18 34.40 -9.51
N LEU A 563 9.46 34.39 -9.87
CA LEU A 563 10.05 33.47 -10.85
C LEU A 563 11.10 32.61 -10.13
N PRO A 564 11.33 31.36 -10.57
CA PRO A 564 12.38 30.54 -10.00
C PRO A 564 13.75 31.16 -10.26
N ALA A 565 14.71 30.87 -9.39
CA ALA A 565 16.10 31.31 -9.58
C ALA A 565 16.72 30.79 -10.88
N GLN A 566 16.29 29.60 -11.32
CA GLN A 566 16.63 28.98 -12.58
C GLN A 566 15.40 28.24 -13.09
N PRO A 567 14.94 28.48 -14.34
CA PRO A 567 13.89 27.67 -14.96
C PRO A 567 14.28 26.20 -15.03
N ALA A 568 13.28 25.32 -14.98
CA ALA A 568 13.50 23.89 -15.16
C ALA A 568 13.95 23.60 -16.59
N ALA A 569 14.81 22.59 -16.74
CA ALA A 569 15.20 22.07 -18.04
C ALA A 569 14.16 21.09 -18.59
N ILE A 570 13.48 20.37 -17.70
CA ILE A 570 12.42 19.40 -17.99
C ILE A 570 11.26 19.63 -17.02
N ILE A 571 10.02 19.49 -17.48
CA ILE A 571 8.79 19.47 -16.70
C ILE A 571 8.20 18.06 -16.81
N ASN A 572 7.96 17.40 -15.67
CA ASN A 572 7.23 16.14 -15.57
C ASN A 572 5.81 16.41 -15.04
N LEU A 573 4.81 15.88 -15.76
CA LEU A 573 3.39 15.97 -15.45
C LEU A 573 2.81 14.55 -15.40
N SER A 574 2.91 13.91 -14.24
CA SER A 574 2.32 12.59 -14.00
C SER A 574 0.84 12.73 -13.63
N LEU A 575 0.09 13.44 -14.47
CA LEU A 575 -1.31 13.80 -14.25
C LEU A 575 -2.07 13.83 -15.58
N GLY A 576 -3.40 13.74 -15.52
CA GLY A 576 -4.26 13.73 -16.69
C GLY A 576 -5.64 14.32 -16.40
N GLY A 577 -6.29 14.79 -17.45
CA GLY A 577 -7.63 15.35 -17.42
C GLY A 577 -8.29 15.36 -18.80
N SER A 578 -9.56 15.76 -18.85
CA SER A 578 -10.36 15.62 -20.06
C SER A 578 -10.41 16.90 -20.92
N GLY A 579 -10.02 16.74 -22.19
CA GLY A 579 -10.38 17.64 -23.29
C GLY A 579 -9.29 18.59 -23.78
N PHE A 580 -9.23 18.77 -25.10
CA PHE A 580 -8.32 19.72 -25.75
C PHE A 580 -8.74 21.18 -25.53
N SER A 581 -7.77 22.03 -25.21
CA SER A 581 -7.91 23.48 -25.10
C SER A 581 -6.87 24.22 -25.93
N ASN A 582 -7.31 25.13 -26.81
CA ASN A 582 -6.40 26.00 -27.56
C ASN A 582 -5.55 26.89 -26.65
N THR A 583 -6.08 27.23 -25.46
CA THR A 583 -5.38 28.10 -24.50
C THR A 583 -4.21 27.36 -23.85
N GLU A 584 -4.43 26.11 -23.46
CA GLU A 584 -3.38 25.25 -22.90
C GLU A 584 -2.33 24.89 -23.94
N GLN A 585 -2.74 24.50 -25.16
CA GLN A 585 -1.81 24.25 -26.26
C GLN A 585 -0.88 25.45 -26.52
N ALA A 586 -1.43 26.67 -26.49
CA ALA A 586 -0.63 27.88 -26.68
C ALA A 586 0.37 28.11 -25.54
N LEU A 587 0.05 27.69 -24.31
CA LEU A 587 1.01 27.73 -23.20
C LEU A 587 2.12 26.71 -23.41
N PHE A 588 1.81 25.44 -23.71
CA PHE A 588 2.82 24.41 -23.91
C PHE A 588 3.76 24.75 -25.08
N SER A 589 3.24 25.32 -26.17
CA SER A 589 4.07 25.83 -27.27
C SER A 589 5.05 26.91 -26.78
N ARG A 590 4.58 27.84 -25.92
CA ARG A 590 5.42 28.90 -25.35
C ARG A 590 6.46 28.38 -24.36
N VAL A 591 6.15 27.32 -23.63
CA VAL A 591 7.08 26.64 -22.73
C VAL A 591 8.20 25.98 -23.56
N ALA A 592 7.84 25.31 -24.65
CA ALA A 592 8.82 24.73 -25.57
C ALA A 592 9.71 25.80 -26.22
N GLU A 593 9.17 26.99 -26.54
CA GLU A 593 9.96 28.14 -27.01
C GLU A 593 10.99 28.67 -25.99
N GLN A 594 10.79 28.42 -24.68
CA GLN A 594 11.80 28.70 -23.64
C GLN A 594 12.89 27.62 -23.61
N GLY A 595 12.80 26.59 -24.45
CA GLY A 595 13.72 25.46 -24.46
C GLY A 595 13.49 24.52 -23.28
N VAL A 596 12.29 24.47 -22.71
CA VAL A 596 11.92 23.51 -21.66
C VAL A 596 11.26 22.29 -22.31
N LEU A 597 11.71 21.09 -21.95
CA LEU A 597 11.09 19.85 -22.39
C LEU A 597 9.92 19.50 -21.47
N VAL A 598 8.79 19.05 -22.03
CA VAL A 598 7.61 18.67 -21.25
C VAL A 598 7.31 17.19 -21.48
N VAL A 599 7.14 16.44 -20.40
CA VAL A 599 6.82 15.01 -20.39
C VAL A 599 5.54 14.81 -19.59
N ALA A 600 4.59 14.04 -20.11
CA ALA A 600 3.33 13.78 -19.44
C ALA A 600 2.84 12.33 -19.60
N ALA A 601 2.15 11.84 -18.58
CA ALA A 601 1.55 10.52 -18.55
C ALA A 601 0.36 10.40 -19.52
N SER A 602 0.20 9.26 -20.20
CA SER A 602 -0.86 9.11 -21.21
C SER A 602 -2.27 8.88 -20.65
N GLY A 603 -2.38 8.44 -19.39
CA GLY A 603 -3.63 8.13 -18.68
C GLY A 603 -3.82 6.63 -18.40
N ASN A 604 -4.68 6.29 -17.44
CA ASN A 604 -4.77 4.96 -16.80
C ASN A 604 -6.13 4.24 -17.01
N ASP A 605 -6.87 4.57 -18.08
CA ASP A 605 -8.22 4.04 -18.34
C ASP A 605 -8.27 2.91 -19.39
N GLY A 606 -7.14 2.52 -19.97
CA GLY A 606 -7.08 1.57 -21.10
C GLY A 606 -7.75 2.10 -22.37
N ASN A 607 -7.87 3.42 -22.50
CA ASN A 607 -8.54 4.07 -23.62
C ASN A 607 -7.66 4.07 -24.89
N SER A 608 -8.32 4.15 -26.05
CA SER A 608 -7.65 4.30 -27.34
C SER A 608 -7.27 5.76 -27.69
N GLN A 609 -7.34 6.67 -26.71
CA GLN A 609 -6.95 8.07 -26.81
C GLN A 609 -6.11 8.46 -25.60
N VAL A 610 -5.08 9.27 -25.84
CA VAL A 610 -4.20 9.85 -24.82
C VAL A 610 -4.89 11.06 -24.16
N ASP A 611 -4.76 11.18 -22.84
CA ASP A 611 -5.33 12.30 -22.07
C ASP A 611 -4.51 13.59 -22.19
N PHE A 612 -5.10 14.70 -21.75
CA PHE A 612 -4.39 15.98 -21.70
C PHE A 612 -3.81 16.19 -20.29
N PRO A 613 -2.57 16.70 -20.15
CA PRO A 613 -1.81 17.44 -21.16
C PRO A 613 -0.94 16.62 -22.13
N ALA A 614 -0.81 15.29 -21.97
CA ALA A 614 0.03 14.47 -22.84
C ALA A 614 -0.36 14.55 -24.33
N GLY A 615 -1.64 14.67 -24.65
CA GLY A 615 -2.13 14.82 -26.02
C GLY A 615 -1.82 16.16 -26.70
N TYR A 616 -1.20 17.14 -26.04
CA TYR A 616 -0.81 18.41 -26.67
C TYR A 616 0.45 18.28 -27.52
N TYR A 617 0.55 19.11 -28.57
CA TYR A 617 1.82 19.27 -29.28
C TYR A 617 2.88 19.88 -28.34
N ASP A 618 4.15 19.56 -28.61
CA ASP A 618 5.31 19.96 -27.81
C ASP A 618 5.34 19.37 -26.39
N VAL A 619 4.48 18.38 -26.12
CA VAL A 619 4.51 17.51 -24.93
C VAL A 619 4.86 16.10 -25.37
N ILE A 620 5.75 15.44 -24.64
CA ILE A 620 6.14 14.04 -24.89
C ILE A 620 5.17 13.15 -24.12
N ALA A 621 4.29 12.44 -24.84
CA ALA A 621 3.29 11.54 -24.26
C ALA A 621 3.89 10.16 -23.94
N VAL A 622 3.76 9.73 -22.69
CA VAL A 622 4.39 8.50 -22.18
C VAL A 622 3.35 7.49 -21.69
N GLY A 623 3.34 6.32 -22.33
CA GLY A 623 2.55 5.16 -21.93
C GLY A 623 3.34 4.18 -21.04
N ALA A 624 2.64 3.23 -20.44
CA ALA A 624 3.18 2.29 -19.47
C ALA A 624 3.42 0.90 -20.07
N VAL A 625 4.55 0.30 -19.73
CA VAL A 625 4.84 -1.12 -19.97
C VAL A 625 5.14 -1.88 -18.67
N ASP A 626 4.85 -3.18 -18.69
CA ASP A 626 5.20 -4.13 -17.64
C ASP A 626 6.69 -4.58 -17.72
N LEU A 627 7.09 -5.49 -16.83
CA LEU A 627 8.42 -6.10 -16.79
C LEU A 627 8.87 -6.68 -18.15
N GLN A 628 7.92 -7.18 -18.96
CA GLN A 628 8.20 -7.79 -20.25
C GLN A 628 8.27 -6.76 -21.39
N GLY A 629 8.08 -5.48 -21.09
CA GLY A 629 7.98 -4.44 -22.11
C GLY A 629 6.65 -4.51 -22.87
N ARG A 630 5.62 -5.16 -22.31
CA ARG A 630 4.29 -5.22 -22.90
C ARG A 630 3.46 -4.05 -22.40
N ALA A 631 2.67 -3.43 -23.27
CA ALA A 631 1.78 -2.35 -22.85
C ALA A 631 0.82 -2.89 -21.79
N THR A 632 0.63 -2.15 -20.70
CA THR A 632 -0.27 -2.53 -19.62
C THR A 632 -1.72 -2.26 -20.02
N ASP A 633 -2.66 -3.06 -19.49
CA ASP A 633 -4.07 -2.97 -19.87
C ASP A 633 -4.72 -1.64 -19.48
N TYR A 634 -4.18 -0.96 -18.45
CA TYR A 634 -4.61 0.37 -18.03
C TYR A 634 -4.00 1.50 -18.88
N SER A 635 -2.91 1.29 -19.61
CA SER A 635 -2.24 2.39 -20.32
C SER A 635 -3.10 2.91 -21.46
N ASN A 636 -3.41 4.20 -21.44
CA ASN A 636 -4.02 4.87 -22.59
C ASN A 636 -3.06 4.85 -23.79
N GLN A 637 -3.65 4.64 -24.97
CA GLN A 637 -2.98 4.43 -26.25
C GLN A 637 -3.47 5.45 -27.29
N GLY A 638 -2.87 5.47 -28.48
CA GLY A 638 -3.40 6.19 -29.63
C GLY A 638 -2.38 7.00 -30.43
N PRO A 639 -2.85 7.79 -31.41
CA PRO A 639 -1.99 8.50 -32.35
C PRO A 639 -1.17 9.65 -31.75
N ALA A 640 -1.51 10.09 -30.53
CA ALA A 640 -0.76 11.12 -29.81
C ALA A 640 0.32 10.52 -28.89
N LEU A 641 0.39 9.19 -28.73
CA LEU A 641 1.41 8.54 -27.92
C LEU A 641 2.79 8.64 -28.60
N ASP A 642 3.81 9.11 -27.88
CA ASP A 642 5.17 9.25 -28.43
C ASP A 642 6.02 8.03 -28.14
N LEU A 643 6.01 7.52 -26.91
CA LEU A 643 6.78 6.36 -26.51
C LEU A 643 6.23 5.75 -25.21
N THR A 644 6.82 4.64 -24.79
CA THR A 644 6.48 3.98 -23.53
C THR A 644 7.67 3.87 -22.59
N ALA A 645 7.41 3.72 -21.31
CA ALA A 645 8.42 3.51 -20.28
C ALA A 645 7.86 2.59 -19.16
N PRO A 646 8.71 2.08 -18.26
CA PRO A 646 8.28 1.18 -17.19
C PRO A 646 7.18 1.82 -16.34
N GLY A 647 5.99 1.24 -16.34
CA GLY A 647 4.85 1.68 -15.53
C GLY A 647 4.37 0.62 -14.54
N GLY A 648 4.77 -0.64 -14.71
CA GLY A 648 4.57 -1.73 -13.74
C GLY A 648 3.20 -2.38 -13.73
N ASP A 649 3.12 -3.54 -13.09
CA ASP A 649 1.91 -4.34 -12.93
C ASP A 649 1.91 -4.96 -11.52
N LEU A 650 1.04 -4.46 -10.63
CA LEU A 650 0.94 -4.93 -9.26
C LEU A 650 0.26 -6.31 -9.14
N GLN A 651 -0.31 -6.84 -10.24
CA GLN A 651 -1.04 -8.13 -10.26
C GLN A 651 -0.17 -9.28 -10.77
N SER A 652 1.11 -9.04 -11.03
CA SER A 652 2.01 -10.02 -11.61
C SER A 652 3.35 -10.05 -10.89
N ASP A 653 3.91 -11.26 -10.75
CA ASP A 653 5.31 -11.52 -10.42
C ASP A 653 5.91 -12.39 -11.54
N LEU A 654 6.31 -11.75 -12.63
CA LEU A 654 6.82 -12.39 -13.85
C LEU A 654 8.31 -12.72 -13.72
N ASN A 655 9.06 -12.02 -12.87
CA ASN A 655 10.46 -12.33 -12.61
C ASN A 655 10.62 -13.42 -11.52
N GLY A 656 9.56 -13.74 -10.79
CA GLY A 656 9.54 -14.75 -9.74
C GLY A 656 10.32 -14.36 -8.49
N ASP A 657 10.37 -13.06 -8.18
CA ASP A 657 11.03 -12.51 -7.00
C ASP A 657 10.08 -12.28 -5.82
N GLY A 658 8.84 -12.76 -5.90
CA GLY A 658 7.87 -12.67 -4.83
C GLY A 658 7.45 -11.24 -4.47
N TYR A 659 7.91 -10.23 -5.21
CA TYR A 659 7.34 -8.88 -5.19
C TYR A 659 6.46 -8.68 -6.43
N PRO A 660 5.40 -7.85 -6.33
CA PRO A 660 4.70 -7.39 -7.51
C PRO A 660 5.65 -6.65 -8.46
N ASP A 661 5.46 -6.81 -9.78
CA ASP A 661 6.21 -6.13 -10.84
C ASP A 661 5.83 -4.63 -10.97
N GLY A 662 5.56 -3.95 -9.86
CA GLY A 662 5.36 -2.49 -9.78
C GLY A 662 6.66 -1.69 -9.92
N VAL A 663 6.54 -0.38 -10.03
CA VAL A 663 7.70 0.53 -9.99
C VAL A 663 8.02 0.88 -8.55
N LEU A 664 9.13 0.37 -8.02
CA LEU A 664 9.65 0.75 -6.71
C LEU A 664 10.26 2.16 -6.73
N SER A 665 9.75 3.03 -5.85
CA SER A 665 10.30 4.38 -5.59
C SER A 665 10.05 4.84 -4.15
N LEU A 666 10.33 6.10 -3.86
CA LEU A 666 10.06 6.74 -2.56
C LEU A 666 8.55 6.83 -2.31
N GLY A 667 8.14 6.72 -1.05
CA GLY A 667 6.77 6.87 -0.63
C GLY A 667 6.68 7.20 0.85
N VAL A 668 5.49 6.97 1.42
CA VAL A 668 5.23 7.16 2.84
C VAL A 668 4.40 6.00 3.35
N SER A 669 4.71 5.58 4.56
CA SER A 669 4.04 4.50 5.26
C SER A 669 3.85 4.91 6.71
N GLU A 670 2.63 4.85 7.22
CA GLU A 670 2.30 5.30 8.59
C GLU A 670 2.84 6.72 8.92
N GLY A 671 2.80 7.60 7.92
CA GLY A 671 3.30 8.98 8.04
C GLY A 671 4.83 9.11 8.13
N GLN A 672 5.59 8.05 7.78
CA GLN A 672 7.05 8.04 7.74
C GLN A 672 7.59 7.79 6.33
N PRO A 673 8.75 8.37 5.97
CA PRO A 673 9.43 8.08 4.69
C PRO A 673 9.67 6.58 4.47
N ALA A 674 9.27 6.06 3.32
CA ALA A 674 9.30 4.63 2.99
C ALA A 674 9.61 4.37 1.50
N TYR A 675 9.66 3.11 1.07
CA TYR A 675 9.79 2.72 -0.33
C TYR A 675 8.62 1.83 -0.76
N VAL A 676 7.89 2.26 -1.78
CA VAL A 676 6.62 1.64 -2.18
C VAL A 676 6.62 1.29 -3.67
N PHE A 677 5.98 0.16 -4.00
CA PHE A 677 5.68 -0.22 -5.38
C PHE A 677 4.38 0.45 -5.82
N ALA A 678 4.41 1.15 -6.96
CA ALA A 678 3.22 1.74 -7.58
C ALA A 678 3.13 1.32 -9.04
N ALA A 679 1.93 1.36 -9.62
CA ALA A 679 1.73 1.10 -11.04
C ALA A 679 0.90 2.19 -11.73
N GLY A 680 1.34 2.61 -12.92
CA GLY A 680 0.65 3.63 -13.69
C GLY A 680 1.50 4.29 -14.78
N THR A 681 0.85 4.96 -15.72
CA THR A 681 1.54 5.87 -16.67
C THR A 681 2.23 7.03 -15.95
N SER A 682 1.75 7.36 -14.74
CA SER A 682 2.40 8.27 -13.80
C SER A 682 3.80 7.83 -13.35
N MET A 683 4.09 6.52 -13.31
CA MET A 683 5.40 5.98 -13.00
C MET A 683 6.28 5.85 -14.25
N ALA A 684 5.66 5.75 -15.43
CA ALA A 684 6.36 5.74 -16.71
C ALA A 684 6.95 7.11 -17.10
N ALA A 685 6.18 8.19 -16.95
CA ALA A 685 6.61 9.55 -17.26
C ALA A 685 7.94 10.00 -16.59
N PRO A 686 8.15 9.80 -15.27
CA PRO A 686 9.39 10.22 -14.61
C PRO A 686 10.62 9.45 -15.07
N HIS A 687 10.49 8.21 -15.56
CA HIS A 687 11.61 7.52 -16.19
C HIS A 687 12.11 8.28 -17.43
N VAL A 688 11.19 8.75 -18.28
CA VAL A 688 11.51 9.54 -19.48
C VAL A 688 12.09 10.90 -19.08
N ALA A 689 11.49 11.58 -18.10
CA ALA A 689 12.01 12.85 -17.60
C ALA A 689 13.45 12.72 -17.05
N GLY A 690 13.73 11.64 -16.30
CA GLY A 690 15.07 11.31 -15.83
C GLY A 690 16.06 11.03 -16.95
N VAL A 691 15.67 10.26 -17.98
CA VAL A 691 16.53 10.01 -19.15
C VAL A 691 16.85 11.30 -19.90
N LEU A 692 15.87 12.19 -20.10
CA LEU A 692 16.09 13.51 -20.70
C LEU A 692 17.02 14.38 -19.83
N ALA A 693 16.97 14.25 -18.51
CA ALA A 693 17.90 14.92 -17.61
C ALA A 693 19.34 14.39 -17.78
N LEU A 694 19.53 13.08 -17.95
CA LEU A 694 20.83 12.49 -18.28
C LEU A 694 21.35 13.01 -19.64
N MET A 695 20.49 13.06 -20.66
CA MET A 695 20.84 13.63 -21.98
C MET A 695 21.31 15.08 -21.86
N ARG A 696 20.56 15.93 -21.14
CA ARG A 696 20.92 17.35 -20.92
C ARG A 696 22.14 17.54 -20.04
N SER A 697 22.48 16.57 -19.20
CA SER A 697 23.72 16.60 -18.43
C SER A 697 24.96 16.41 -19.33
N VAL A 698 24.79 15.78 -20.50
CA VAL A 698 25.85 15.64 -21.50
C VAL A 698 25.80 16.76 -22.54
N ASN A 699 24.61 17.03 -23.09
CA ASN A 699 24.38 18.11 -24.05
C ASN A 699 23.25 19.04 -23.56
N PRO A 700 23.57 20.16 -22.89
CA PRO A 700 22.56 21.06 -22.33
C PRO A 700 21.74 21.82 -23.38
N ASP A 701 22.18 21.85 -24.64
CA ASP A 701 21.56 22.64 -25.72
C ASP A 701 20.45 21.87 -26.48
N LEU A 702 20.16 20.62 -26.10
CA LEU A 702 19.14 19.79 -26.77
C LEU A 702 17.74 20.43 -26.69
N SER A 703 17.15 20.74 -27.84
CA SER A 703 15.79 21.28 -27.96
C SER A 703 14.71 20.20 -28.06
N GLY A 704 13.43 20.55 -27.86
CA GLY A 704 12.31 19.62 -28.10
C GLY A 704 12.29 19.09 -29.53
N SER A 705 12.61 19.93 -30.52
CA SER A 705 12.72 19.48 -31.92
C SER A 705 13.86 18.49 -32.15
N ASP A 706 14.96 18.59 -31.40
CA ASP A 706 16.04 17.60 -31.47
C ASP A 706 15.58 16.26 -30.89
N ILE A 707 14.89 16.28 -29.74
CA ILE A 707 14.33 15.07 -29.12
C ILE A 707 13.38 14.36 -30.08
N VAL A 708 12.41 15.07 -30.67
CA VAL A 708 11.48 14.50 -31.66
C VAL A 708 12.23 13.94 -32.88
N ALA A 709 13.25 14.65 -33.36
CA ALA A 709 14.06 14.16 -34.49
C ALA A 709 14.84 12.89 -34.15
N LEU A 710 15.43 12.79 -32.97
CA LEU A 710 16.15 11.61 -32.50
C LEU A 710 15.20 10.43 -32.25
N LEU A 711 14.00 10.70 -31.72
CA LEU A 711 12.96 9.69 -31.51
C LEU A 711 12.48 9.10 -32.84
N ASN A 712 12.17 9.94 -33.83
CA ASN A 712 11.79 9.52 -35.19
C ASN A 712 12.89 8.73 -35.92
N GLN A 713 14.15 8.87 -35.50
CA GLN A 713 15.30 8.13 -36.03
C GLN A 713 15.56 6.81 -35.27
N GLY A 714 14.76 6.48 -34.25
CA GLY A 714 14.94 5.30 -33.41
C GLY A 714 16.18 5.39 -32.51
N GLN A 715 16.67 6.60 -32.22
CA GLN A 715 17.89 6.82 -31.45
C GLN A 715 17.63 7.02 -29.95
N LEU A 716 16.37 7.05 -29.49
CA LEU A 716 16.02 7.21 -28.08
C LEU A 716 15.33 5.99 -27.47
N SER A 717 14.72 5.13 -28.30
CA SER A 717 13.88 4.01 -27.87
C SER A 717 14.30 2.69 -28.53
N ASP A 718 13.86 1.59 -27.93
CA ASP A 718 13.84 0.26 -28.55
C ASP A 718 12.44 0.04 -29.16
N ASP A 719 12.41 -0.08 -30.49
CA ASP A 719 11.20 -0.32 -31.29
C ASP A 719 10.55 -1.66 -30.89
N THR A 720 9.30 -1.58 -30.42
CA THR A 720 8.51 -2.70 -29.88
C THR A 720 7.13 -2.63 -30.49
N GLY A 721 6.56 -3.78 -30.87
CA GLY A 721 5.28 -3.83 -31.57
C GLY A 721 5.46 -3.94 -33.08
N GLU A 722 4.67 -3.17 -33.84
CA GLU A 722 4.80 -3.13 -35.29
C GLU A 722 5.99 -2.24 -35.69
N PRO A 723 6.82 -2.63 -36.68
CA PRO A 723 8.02 -1.87 -37.01
C PRO A 723 7.76 -0.37 -37.29
N GLY A 724 8.43 0.50 -36.54
CA GLY A 724 8.23 1.94 -36.56
C GLY A 724 7.18 2.40 -35.56
N ARG A 725 6.66 3.63 -35.71
CA ARG A 725 5.67 4.15 -34.76
C ARG A 725 4.35 3.38 -34.86
N ASP A 726 3.84 2.88 -33.75
CA ASP A 726 2.48 2.38 -33.59
C ASP A 726 1.69 3.10 -32.48
N ASP A 727 0.39 2.83 -32.38
CA ASP A 727 -0.51 3.50 -31.43
C ASP A 727 -0.42 2.91 -30.01
N THR A 728 0.22 1.75 -29.84
CA THR A 728 0.32 1.03 -28.56
C THR A 728 1.62 1.37 -27.83
N TYR A 729 2.73 1.46 -28.55
CA TYR A 729 4.07 1.70 -28.00
C TYR A 729 4.65 3.05 -28.41
N GLY A 730 3.98 3.81 -29.27
CA GLY A 730 4.58 4.98 -29.90
C GLY A 730 5.81 4.55 -30.72
N TRP A 731 6.96 5.16 -30.45
CA TRP A 731 8.25 4.78 -31.03
C TRP A 731 8.98 3.66 -30.26
N GLY A 732 8.32 3.03 -29.29
CA GLY A 732 8.85 1.91 -28.50
C GLY A 732 9.15 2.28 -27.05
N VAL A 733 9.91 1.41 -26.36
CA VAL A 733 10.27 1.59 -24.94
C VAL A 733 11.52 2.48 -24.83
N ILE A 734 11.53 3.48 -23.94
CA ILE A 734 12.67 4.38 -23.74
C ILE A 734 13.97 3.61 -23.43
N ASN A 735 15.08 4.07 -24.01
CA ASN A 735 16.39 3.46 -23.85
C ASN A 735 17.42 4.51 -23.43
N ALA A 736 17.75 4.53 -22.13
CA ALA A 736 18.64 5.51 -21.50
C ALA A 736 20.03 5.53 -22.15
N GLN A 737 20.58 4.36 -22.50
CA GLN A 737 21.87 4.27 -23.16
C GLN A 737 21.85 4.94 -24.53
N LYS A 738 20.91 4.53 -25.41
CA LYS A 738 20.77 5.09 -26.75
C LYS A 738 20.57 6.61 -26.68
N ALA A 739 19.74 7.06 -25.74
CA ALA A 739 19.44 8.46 -25.53
C ALA A 739 20.68 9.28 -25.15
N VAL A 740 21.46 8.85 -24.16
CA VAL A 740 22.69 9.55 -23.74
C VAL A 740 23.77 9.48 -24.82
N ASP A 741 23.87 8.37 -25.55
CA ASP A 741 24.79 8.22 -26.68
C ASP A 741 24.44 9.19 -27.82
N ALA A 742 23.15 9.30 -28.18
CA ALA A 742 22.67 10.26 -29.17
C ALA A 742 22.95 11.71 -28.75
N ALA A 743 22.77 12.03 -27.46
CA ALA A 743 23.13 13.33 -26.90
C ALA A 743 24.62 13.63 -27.08
N LEU A 744 25.50 12.66 -26.82
CA LEU A 744 26.95 12.83 -26.96
C LEU A 744 27.42 12.90 -28.42
N GLU A 745 26.82 12.09 -29.30
CA GLU A 745 27.11 12.07 -30.74
C GLU A 745 26.69 13.39 -31.41
N SER A 746 25.61 14.02 -30.95
CA SER A 746 25.20 15.35 -31.44
C SER A 746 26.26 16.44 -31.21
N LEU A 747 27.20 16.22 -30.28
CA LEU A 747 28.36 17.08 -30.03
C LEU A 747 29.60 16.70 -30.88
N GLY A 748 29.49 15.72 -31.78
CA GLY A 748 30.59 15.24 -32.64
C GLY A 748 31.61 14.34 -31.94
N SER A 749 31.27 13.80 -30.75
CA SER A 749 32.12 12.86 -30.01
C SER A 749 31.79 11.42 -30.38
N THR A 750 32.81 10.58 -30.60
CA THR A 750 32.64 9.13 -30.80
C THR A 750 33.07 8.38 -29.55
N VAL A 751 32.18 7.60 -28.95
CA VAL A 751 32.53 6.76 -27.79
C VAL A 751 32.86 5.35 -28.24
N GLU A 752 34.14 4.96 -28.14
CA GLU A 752 34.52 3.56 -28.25
C GLU A 752 34.29 2.88 -26.89
N ARG A 753 33.34 1.95 -26.82
CA ARG A 753 33.11 1.13 -25.62
C ARG A 753 33.21 -0.36 -25.94
N THR A 754 33.43 -1.14 -24.89
CA THR A 754 33.47 -2.60 -24.97
C THR A 754 32.04 -3.16 -24.91
N PRO A 755 31.69 -4.18 -25.71
CA PRO A 755 30.35 -4.75 -25.69
C PRO A 755 30.10 -5.54 -24.40
N LEU A 756 28.88 -5.48 -23.88
CA LEU A 756 28.45 -6.16 -22.66
C LEU A 756 27.07 -6.76 -22.88
N LEU A 757 26.97 -8.08 -22.81
CA LEU A 757 25.69 -8.78 -22.90
C LEU A 757 24.85 -8.58 -21.63
N THR A 758 23.61 -8.17 -21.81
CA THR A 758 22.59 -8.01 -20.76
C THR A 758 21.26 -8.64 -21.18
N VAL A 759 20.46 -8.97 -20.18
CA VAL A 759 19.10 -9.49 -20.30
C VAL A 759 18.17 -8.63 -19.45
N SER A 760 16.94 -8.40 -19.88
CA SER A 760 15.96 -7.59 -19.13
C SER A 760 15.60 -8.20 -17.78
N THR A 761 15.67 -9.53 -17.66
CA THR A 761 15.47 -10.24 -16.41
C THR A 761 16.41 -11.45 -16.32
N GLY A 762 16.85 -11.77 -15.10
CA GLY A 762 17.61 -12.98 -14.79
C GLY A 762 16.73 -14.22 -14.60
N SER A 763 15.41 -14.05 -14.49
CA SER A 763 14.46 -15.13 -14.27
C SER A 763 13.09 -14.86 -14.91
N LEU A 764 12.38 -15.93 -15.26
CA LEU A 764 11.02 -15.87 -15.81
C LEU A 764 10.14 -16.91 -15.12
N ASN A 765 9.01 -16.45 -14.57
CA ASN A 765 8.01 -17.27 -13.92
C ASN A 765 6.74 -17.42 -14.77
N PHE A 766 6.53 -18.61 -15.30
CA PHE A 766 5.38 -18.94 -16.14
C PHE A 766 4.11 -19.27 -15.34
N GLY A 767 4.20 -19.42 -14.02
CA GLY A 767 3.11 -19.86 -13.16
C GLY A 767 2.43 -21.14 -13.68
N ALA A 768 1.15 -21.32 -13.34
CA ALA A 768 0.35 -22.46 -13.80
C ALA A 768 -0.17 -22.30 -15.25
N VAL A 769 -0.38 -21.06 -15.71
CA VAL A 769 -1.20 -20.80 -16.92
C VAL A 769 -0.38 -20.37 -18.13
N ARG A 770 0.67 -19.55 -17.96
CA ARG A 770 1.35 -18.88 -19.08
C ARG A 770 2.25 -19.87 -19.84
N SER A 771 2.17 -19.94 -21.16
CA SER A 771 2.97 -20.88 -21.96
C SER A 771 4.12 -20.22 -22.74
N GLU A 772 4.14 -18.89 -22.78
CA GLU A 772 5.15 -18.08 -23.45
C GLU A 772 5.37 -16.80 -22.63
N LEU A 773 6.62 -16.40 -22.44
CA LEU A 773 7.04 -15.12 -21.86
C LEU A 773 8.19 -14.55 -22.68
N GLU A 774 8.38 -13.24 -22.63
CA GLU A 774 9.42 -12.54 -23.37
C GLU A 774 10.50 -11.99 -22.45
N LEU A 775 11.72 -11.89 -22.98
CA LEU A 775 12.80 -11.12 -22.40
C LEU A 775 13.56 -10.38 -23.49
N VAL A 776 14.16 -9.25 -23.15
CA VAL A 776 14.97 -8.45 -24.08
C VAL A 776 16.44 -8.77 -23.84
N VAL A 777 17.12 -9.23 -24.90
CA VAL A 777 18.58 -9.40 -24.91
C VAL A 777 19.20 -8.17 -25.53
N SER A 778 20.13 -7.54 -24.83
CA SER A 778 20.69 -6.26 -25.25
C SER A 778 22.21 -6.19 -25.09
N ASN A 779 22.81 -5.23 -25.79
CA ASN A 779 24.17 -4.79 -25.54
C ASN A 779 24.12 -3.54 -24.65
N ALA A 780 24.41 -3.69 -23.37
CA ALA A 780 24.58 -2.59 -22.41
C ALA A 780 25.98 -1.95 -22.51
N GLY A 781 26.90 -2.56 -23.25
CA GLY A 781 28.19 -1.95 -23.57
C GLY A 781 28.09 -1.15 -24.86
N GLY A 782 29.21 -0.71 -25.41
CA GLY A 782 29.23 -0.22 -26.80
C GLY A 782 30.02 -1.13 -27.72
N GLY A 783 30.21 -0.71 -28.96
CA GLY A 783 30.71 -1.61 -30.01
C GLY A 783 29.69 -2.68 -30.41
N SER A 784 30.08 -3.60 -31.29
CA SER A 784 29.20 -4.68 -31.79
C SER A 784 29.17 -5.86 -30.84
N LEU A 785 28.00 -6.42 -30.58
CA LEU A 785 27.78 -7.63 -29.78
C LEU A 785 27.00 -8.64 -30.59
N ASP A 786 27.48 -9.88 -30.67
CA ASP A 786 26.83 -10.97 -31.40
C ASP A 786 26.41 -12.07 -30.42
N VAL A 787 25.12 -12.40 -30.39
CA VAL A 787 24.61 -13.60 -29.71
C VAL A 787 24.89 -14.80 -30.61
N THR A 788 25.83 -15.62 -30.18
CA THR A 788 26.35 -16.76 -30.96
C THR A 788 25.50 -18.02 -30.81
N GLU A 789 24.89 -18.23 -29.63
CA GLU A 789 24.13 -19.43 -29.30
C GLU A 789 23.18 -19.16 -28.13
N VAL A 790 21.98 -19.75 -28.17
CA VAL A 790 21.02 -19.76 -27.05
C VAL A 790 20.60 -21.21 -26.78
N VAL A 791 20.82 -21.68 -25.56
CA VAL A 791 20.61 -23.10 -25.19
C VAL A 791 19.78 -23.20 -23.92
N ALA A 792 18.68 -23.97 -23.97
CA ALA A 792 17.97 -24.41 -22.79
C ALA A 792 18.53 -25.75 -22.29
N ASN A 793 18.65 -25.92 -20.97
CA ASN A 793 19.11 -27.17 -20.36
C ASN A 793 18.01 -28.24 -20.22
N GLN A 794 16.74 -27.88 -20.43
CA GLN A 794 15.59 -28.79 -20.33
C GLN A 794 14.80 -28.86 -21.65
N PRO A 795 14.25 -30.03 -22.01
CA PRO A 795 13.53 -30.24 -23.27
C PRO A 795 12.12 -29.63 -23.30
N TRP A 796 11.55 -29.27 -22.15
CA TRP A 796 10.24 -28.64 -22.05
C TRP A 796 10.31 -27.11 -22.17
N VAL A 797 11.51 -26.52 -22.26
CA VAL A 797 11.73 -25.09 -22.56
C VAL A 797 12.23 -24.93 -23.98
N THR A 798 11.64 -24.00 -24.72
CA THR A 798 12.04 -23.67 -26.08
C THR A 798 12.30 -22.17 -26.22
N PRO A 799 13.57 -21.72 -26.24
CA PRO A 799 13.91 -20.35 -26.58
C PRO A 799 13.78 -20.15 -28.10
N ARG A 800 13.17 -19.03 -28.51
CA ARG A 800 12.99 -18.65 -29.92
C ARG A 800 13.24 -17.16 -30.08
N GLY A 801 13.91 -16.76 -31.16
CA GLY A 801 14.00 -15.35 -31.52
C GLY A 801 12.61 -14.83 -31.88
N GLY A 802 12.16 -13.78 -31.20
CA GLY A 802 10.98 -13.01 -31.57
C GLY A 802 11.38 -11.92 -32.55
N ALA A 803 11.33 -10.66 -32.10
CA ALA A 803 11.85 -9.50 -32.82
C ALA A 803 13.36 -9.32 -32.52
N THR A 804 14.22 -10.16 -33.11
CA THR A 804 15.68 -10.01 -32.98
C THR A 804 16.32 -9.44 -34.24
N ASP A 805 17.37 -8.64 -34.05
CA ASP A 805 18.21 -8.13 -35.13
C ASP A 805 19.16 -9.20 -35.70
N ALA A 806 19.98 -8.80 -36.67
CA ALA A 806 20.95 -9.70 -37.32
C ALA A 806 22.03 -10.24 -36.37
N ASN A 807 22.22 -9.61 -35.21
CA ASN A 807 23.20 -10.00 -34.20
C ASN A 807 22.55 -10.82 -33.07
N GLY A 808 21.25 -11.12 -33.15
CA GLY A 808 20.51 -11.86 -32.14
C GLY A 808 20.14 -11.06 -30.89
N LEU A 809 20.25 -9.72 -30.95
CA LEU A 809 19.77 -8.81 -29.92
C LEU A 809 18.31 -8.44 -30.18
N GLY A 810 17.55 -8.12 -29.14
CA GLY A 810 16.13 -7.83 -29.23
C GLY A 810 15.29 -8.83 -28.43
N VAL A 811 14.03 -8.99 -28.82
CA VAL A 811 13.05 -9.75 -28.04
C VAL A 811 13.20 -11.25 -28.27
N TRP A 812 13.39 -12.01 -27.20
CA TRP A 812 13.40 -13.47 -27.20
C TRP A 812 12.15 -14.02 -26.51
N ARG A 813 11.46 -14.93 -27.19
CA ARG A 813 10.31 -15.67 -26.66
C ARG A 813 10.79 -16.96 -26.03
N ILE A 814 10.50 -17.14 -24.75
CA ILE A 814 10.74 -18.39 -24.04
C ILE A 814 9.40 -19.11 -23.94
N GLY A 815 9.28 -20.27 -24.58
CA GLY A 815 8.09 -21.11 -24.51
C GLY A 815 8.27 -22.29 -23.57
N VAL A 816 7.21 -22.68 -22.86
CA VAL A 816 7.19 -23.86 -21.98
C VAL A 816 6.09 -24.85 -22.38
N ASN A 817 6.35 -26.16 -22.23
CA ASN A 817 5.39 -27.22 -22.55
C ASN A 817 5.03 -28.08 -21.33
N ARG A 818 3.75 -28.06 -20.95
CA ARG A 818 3.18 -28.78 -19.80
C ARG A 818 2.58 -30.15 -20.12
N GLN A 819 2.29 -30.45 -21.39
CA GLN A 819 1.37 -31.52 -21.82
C GLN A 819 1.78 -32.95 -21.42
N SER A 820 3.03 -33.15 -21.00
CA SER A 820 3.60 -34.46 -20.65
C SER A 820 4.34 -34.45 -19.33
N LEU A 821 4.08 -33.43 -18.51
CA LEU A 821 4.64 -33.25 -17.19
C LEU A 821 3.54 -33.60 -16.16
N ALA A 822 3.93 -34.25 -15.06
CA ALA A 822 3.02 -34.51 -13.94
C ALA A 822 2.79 -33.22 -13.15
N ASP A 823 1.78 -33.22 -12.28
CA ASP A 823 1.53 -32.07 -11.41
C ASP A 823 2.78 -31.76 -10.54
N GLY A 824 3.11 -30.47 -10.41
CA GLY A 824 4.27 -29.98 -9.67
C GLY A 824 5.01 -28.81 -10.32
N THR A 825 6.11 -28.40 -9.69
CA THR A 825 6.95 -27.25 -10.10
C THR A 825 8.18 -27.70 -10.91
N TYR A 826 8.46 -27.01 -12.00
CA TYR A 826 9.50 -27.34 -12.99
C TYR A 826 10.46 -26.18 -13.20
N ARG A 827 11.77 -26.47 -13.33
CA ARG A 827 12.80 -25.46 -13.63
C ARG A 827 13.80 -25.79 -14.74
N ALA A 828 14.18 -24.76 -15.47
CA ALA A 828 15.19 -24.81 -16.50
C ALA A 828 16.07 -23.56 -16.44
N THR A 829 17.15 -23.56 -17.20
CA THR A 829 18.02 -22.40 -17.43
C THR A 829 18.20 -22.26 -18.93
N VAL A 830 18.03 -21.04 -19.43
CA VAL A 830 18.37 -20.63 -20.79
C VAL A 830 19.68 -19.84 -20.73
N THR A 831 20.73 -20.33 -21.40
CA THR A 831 22.03 -19.66 -21.48
C THR A 831 22.17 -18.94 -22.82
N PHE A 832 22.34 -17.63 -22.78
CA PHE A 832 22.73 -16.77 -23.91
C PHE A 832 24.25 -16.65 -23.96
N ARG A 833 24.86 -17.12 -25.05
CA ARG A 833 26.32 -17.02 -25.29
C ARG A 833 26.60 -15.97 -26.34
N SER A 834 27.52 -15.06 -26.06
CA SER A 834 27.87 -13.98 -26.97
C SER A 834 29.38 -13.78 -27.16
N SER A 835 29.74 -12.89 -28.07
CA SER A 835 31.13 -12.45 -28.28
C SER A 835 31.77 -11.74 -27.07
N SER A 836 30.98 -11.29 -26.07
CA SER A 836 31.48 -10.62 -24.86
C SER A 836 31.35 -11.44 -23.56
N GLY A 837 30.73 -12.64 -23.62
CA GLY A 837 30.50 -13.50 -22.46
C GLY A 837 29.12 -14.15 -22.47
N ASN A 838 28.77 -14.79 -21.35
CA ASN A 838 27.52 -15.54 -21.20
C ASN A 838 26.58 -14.87 -20.18
N ARG A 839 25.28 -15.04 -20.40
CA ARG A 839 24.21 -14.72 -19.44
C ARG A 839 23.27 -15.91 -19.30
N ASN A 840 22.81 -16.16 -18.09
CA ASN A 840 21.83 -17.20 -17.78
C ASN A 840 20.51 -16.53 -17.41
N VAL A 841 19.41 -17.16 -17.81
CA VAL A 841 18.05 -16.81 -17.40
C VAL A 841 17.41 -18.06 -16.83
N ASP A 842 16.96 -18.00 -15.59
CA ASP A 842 16.31 -19.13 -14.92
C ASP A 842 14.80 -19.13 -15.18
N ILE A 843 14.25 -20.30 -15.47
CA ILE A 843 12.85 -20.48 -15.89
C ILE A 843 12.14 -21.32 -14.83
N THR A 844 11.00 -20.84 -14.34
CA THR A 844 10.12 -21.57 -13.43
C THR A 844 8.72 -21.72 -14.05
N MET A 845 8.08 -22.85 -13.79
CA MET A 845 6.75 -23.16 -14.31
C MET A 845 6.05 -24.15 -13.37
N GLN A 846 4.74 -24.02 -13.19
CA GLN A 846 3.91 -24.98 -12.49
C GLN A 846 2.99 -25.73 -13.45
N VAL A 847 2.74 -26.99 -13.13
CA VAL A 847 1.72 -27.83 -13.76
C VAL A 847 0.76 -28.22 -12.64
N ASP A 848 -0.40 -27.61 -12.55
CA ASP A 848 -1.53 -28.08 -11.73
C ASP A 848 -2.82 -27.37 -12.14
N SER A 849 -3.99 -27.96 -11.86
CA SER A 849 -5.23 -27.63 -12.58
C SER A 849 -6.06 -26.45 -12.06
N ASP A 850 -5.89 -25.94 -10.83
CA ASP A 850 -6.77 -24.90 -10.25
C ASP A 850 -6.15 -24.15 -9.03
N SER A 851 -4.87 -23.75 -9.02
CA SER A 851 -4.31 -23.05 -7.84
C SER A 851 -4.43 -21.52 -7.94
N THR A 852 -5.52 -20.96 -7.41
CA THR A 852 -5.49 -19.59 -6.84
C THR A 852 -4.64 -19.60 -5.57
N GLY A 853 -3.97 -18.48 -5.25
CA GLY A 853 -3.24 -18.36 -3.99
C GLY A 853 -4.19 -18.48 -2.81
N ASP A 854 -3.69 -18.89 -1.65
CA ASP A 854 -4.50 -18.97 -0.43
C ASP A 854 -3.95 -17.97 0.59
N ILE A 855 -4.55 -16.79 0.62
CA ILE A 855 -4.24 -15.72 1.58
C ILE A 855 -5.21 -15.72 2.78
N GLY A 856 -5.95 -16.81 3.01
CA GLY A 856 -6.91 -16.91 4.10
C GLY A 856 -8.20 -16.11 3.87
N THR A 857 -8.81 -15.64 4.96
CA THR A 857 -10.04 -14.82 4.89
C THR A 857 -9.69 -13.38 4.50
N VAL A 858 -10.31 -12.90 3.43
CA VAL A 858 -10.21 -11.50 2.99
C VAL A 858 -11.51 -10.78 3.32
N TYR A 859 -11.40 -9.62 3.97
CA TYR A 859 -12.54 -8.75 4.28
C TYR A 859 -12.71 -7.74 3.14
N VAL A 860 -13.90 -7.72 2.54
CA VAL A 860 -14.25 -6.76 1.50
C VAL A 860 -15.15 -5.70 2.12
N LEU A 861 -14.69 -4.45 2.11
CA LEU A 861 -15.33 -3.31 2.75
C LEU A 861 -15.81 -2.32 1.68
N VAL A 862 -17.07 -1.88 1.81
CA VAL A 862 -17.64 -0.79 1.01
C VAL A 862 -17.61 0.46 1.86
N TYR A 863 -16.87 1.45 1.40
CA TYR A 863 -16.75 2.74 2.06
C TYR A 863 -17.61 3.77 1.36
N ASP A 864 -18.37 4.52 2.16
CA ASP A 864 -18.90 5.80 1.72
C ASP A 864 -17.77 6.83 1.84
N PRO A 865 -17.30 7.40 0.72
CA PRO A 865 -16.19 8.36 0.73
C PRO A 865 -16.56 9.64 1.50
N LEU A 866 -17.86 9.94 1.67
CA LEU A 866 -18.33 11.15 2.36
C LEU A 866 -18.22 11.02 3.87
N THR A 867 -18.59 9.86 4.42
CA THR A 867 -18.63 9.63 5.87
C THR A 867 -17.39 8.92 6.38
N ASN A 868 -16.59 8.35 5.49
CA ASN A 868 -15.48 7.46 5.80
C ASN A 868 -15.87 6.30 6.74
N GLU A 869 -17.11 5.83 6.63
CA GLU A 869 -17.60 4.66 7.35
C GLU A 869 -17.77 3.49 6.38
N ALA A 870 -17.44 2.29 6.85
CA ALA A 870 -17.79 1.08 6.16
C ALA A 870 -19.32 0.93 6.20
N VAL A 871 -19.99 1.10 5.05
CA VAL A 871 -21.45 0.98 4.94
C VAL A 871 -21.89 -0.47 4.76
N ALA A 872 -20.99 -1.33 4.29
CA ALA A 872 -21.20 -2.76 4.20
C ALA A 872 -19.85 -3.49 4.22
N GLU A 873 -19.87 -4.72 4.73
CA GLU A 873 -18.74 -5.62 4.71
C GLU A 873 -19.18 -7.02 4.28
N THR A 874 -18.26 -7.77 3.70
CA THR A 874 -18.43 -9.19 3.42
C THR A 874 -17.07 -9.89 3.50
N ARG A 875 -17.08 -11.21 3.39
CA ARG A 875 -15.86 -12.03 3.46
C ARG A 875 -15.70 -12.82 2.18
N ALA A 876 -14.55 -12.70 1.55
CA ALA A 876 -14.10 -13.55 0.46
C ALA A 876 -13.15 -14.62 1.03
N ARG A 877 -13.27 -15.86 0.54
CA ARG A 877 -12.51 -17.00 1.06
C ARG A 877 -12.06 -17.94 -0.05
N PRO A 878 -10.98 -18.70 0.13
CA PRO A 878 -10.48 -19.64 -0.87
C PRO A 878 -11.52 -20.73 -1.23
N GLU A 879 -12.42 -21.14 -0.33
CA GLU A 879 -13.38 -22.23 -0.63
C GLU A 879 -14.44 -21.86 -1.68
N VAL A 880 -14.60 -20.56 -1.95
CA VAL A 880 -15.50 -20.00 -2.97
C VAL A 880 -14.72 -19.21 -4.02
N ASP A 881 -13.43 -19.50 -4.19
CA ASP A 881 -12.54 -18.86 -5.17
C ASP A 881 -12.53 -17.33 -5.05
N TYR A 882 -12.56 -16.84 -3.80
CA TYR A 882 -12.63 -15.43 -3.43
C TYR A 882 -13.76 -14.63 -4.10
N GLN A 883 -14.88 -15.29 -4.43
CA GLN A 883 -16.10 -14.59 -4.82
C GLN A 883 -16.71 -13.87 -3.62
N TYR A 884 -17.19 -12.66 -3.85
CA TYR A 884 -17.82 -11.85 -2.83
C TYR A 884 -19.14 -11.23 -3.33
N GLN A 885 -20.04 -10.98 -2.39
CA GLN A 885 -21.30 -10.29 -2.64
C GLN A 885 -21.67 -9.41 -1.46
N LEU A 886 -21.96 -8.15 -1.76
CA LEU A 886 -22.47 -7.14 -0.84
C LEU A 886 -23.90 -6.86 -1.26
N ALA A 887 -24.84 -6.91 -0.31
CA ALA A 887 -26.26 -6.72 -0.55
C ALA A 887 -26.77 -5.53 0.25
N GLU A 888 -27.91 -4.99 -0.19
CA GLU A 888 -28.63 -3.92 0.51
C GLU A 888 -27.89 -2.56 0.56
N LEU A 889 -27.03 -2.30 -0.43
CA LEU A 889 -26.34 -1.01 -0.56
C LEU A 889 -27.30 0.08 -1.02
N PRO A 890 -27.37 1.23 -0.33
CA PRO A 890 -28.14 2.39 -0.81
C PRO A 890 -27.65 2.89 -2.18
N GLU A 891 -28.47 3.72 -2.84
CA GLU A 891 -28.03 4.46 -4.02
C GLU A 891 -26.92 5.46 -3.62
N GLY A 892 -25.73 5.37 -4.22
CA GLY A 892 -24.59 6.20 -3.81
C GLY A 892 -23.31 5.98 -4.63
N LEU A 893 -22.26 6.74 -4.31
CA LEU A 893 -20.90 6.53 -4.81
C LEU A 893 -20.10 5.85 -3.69
N TYR A 894 -19.42 4.77 -4.00
CA TYR A 894 -18.69 3.98 -3.01
C TYR A 894 -17.29 3.61 -3.46
N GLU A 895 -16.40 3.47 -2.51
CA GLU A 895 -15.15 2.77 -2.70
C GLU A 895 -15.24 1.33 -2.22
N ILE A 896 -14.46 0.45 -2.83
CA ILE A 896 -14.42 -0.97 -2.48
C ILE A 896 -12.98 -1.36 -2.22
N TRP A 897 -12.75 -1.84 -1.01
CA TRP A 897 -11.45 -2.27 -0.51
C TRP A 897 -11.51 -3.73 -0.11
N ALA A 898 -10.39 -4.44 -0.24
CA ALA A 898 -10.22 -5.80 0.21
C ALA A 898 -8.85 -5.97 0.88
N GLY A 899 -8.79 -6.77 1.94
CA GLY A 899 -7.53 -7.08 2.61
C GLY A 899 -7.70 -8.16 3.69
N THR A 900 -6.58 -8.72 4.13
CA THR A 900 -6.54 -9.62 5.31
C THR A 900 -6.46 -8.79 6.59
N ASP A 901 -6.64 -9.44 7.75
CA ASP A 901 -6.36 -8.90 9.09
C ASP A 901 -5.68 -10.03 9.86
N ASN A 902 -4.38 -10.20 9.71
CA ASN A 902 -3.69 -11.39 10.22
C ASN A 902 -3.42 -11.34 11.74
N ASP A 903 -3.27 -10.15 12.31
CA ASP A 903 -2.99 -9.95 13.73
C ASP A 903 -4.25 -9.74 14.60
N ASN A 904 -5.42 -9.67 13.97
CA ASN A 904 -6.72 -9.49 14.62
C ASN A 904 -6.83 -8.14 15.36
N ASP A 905 -6.32 -7.08 14.76
CA ASP A 905 -6.49 -5.71 15.24
C ASP A 905 -7.70 -4.97 14.62
N PHE A 906 -8.42 -5.63 13.70
CA PHE A 906 -9.54 -5.11 12.92
C PHE A 906 -9.14 -4.02 11.91
N GLU A 907 -7.85 -3.91 11.58
CA GLU A 907 -7.32 -3.07 10.52
C GLU A 907 -6.86 -3.97 9.36
N ILE A 908 -7.41 -3.76 8.16
CA ILE A 908 -6.94 -4.43 6.94
C ILE A 908 -5.97 -3.52 6.18
N CYS A 909 -5.18 -4.09 5.26
CA CYS A 909 -4.15 -3.37 4.52
C CYS A 909 -3.02 -2.82 5.40
N ASP A 910 -2.72 -3.51 6.50
CA ASP A 910 -1.55 -3.23 7.30
C ASP A 910 -0.26 -3.85 6.70
N ALA A 911 0.88 -3.60 7.36
CA ALA A 911 2.10 -4.29 7.01
C ALA A 911 2.01 -5.75 7.50
N GLY A 912 2.07 -6.71 6.57
CA GLY A 912 1.82 -8.13 6.88
C GLY A 912 0.46 -8.63 6.36
N ASP A 913 -0.43 -7.70 6.02
CA ASP A 913 -1.68 -7.98 5.33
C ASP A 913 -1.59 -7.85 3.81
N THR A 914 -2.55 -8.49 3.16
CA THR A 914 -2.88 -8.19 1.76
C THR A 914 -3.77 -6.96 1.68
N CYS A 915 -3.69 -6.27 0.56
CA CYS A 915 -4.56 -5.15 0.26
C CYS A 915 -4.93 -5.11 -1.23
N GLY A 916 -6.09 -4.53 -1.49
CA GLY A 916 -6.68 -4.35 -2.80
C GLY A 916 -7.72 -3.26 -2.76
N ALA A 917 -7.83 -2.50 -3.85
CA ALA A 917 -8.94 -1.60 -4.07
C ALA A 917 -9.45 -1.78 -5.50
N PHE A 918 -10.74 -1.55 -5.73
CA PHE A 918 -11.30 -1.64 -7.06
C PHE A 918 -10.62 -0.62 -8.02
N ARG A 919 -10.04 -1.17 -9.11
CA ARG A 919 -9.11 -0.56 -10.07
C ARG A 919 -7.67 -0.44 -9.61
N THR A 920 -7.33 0.47 -8.70
CA THR A 920 -5.97 0.64 -8.18
C THR A 920 -5.99 1.15 -6.75
N ILE A 921 -5.02 0.74 -5.94
CA ILE A 921 -4.87 1.17 -4.54
C ILE A 921 -4.48 2.65 -4.47
N ASP A 922 -3.62 3.13 -5.37
CA ASP A 922 -3.10 4.51 -5.40
C ASP A 922 -4.14 5.56 -5.88
N SER A 923 -5.21 5.10 -6.53
CA SER A 923 -6.31 5.94 -7.01
C SER A 923 -7.59 5.10 -7.10
N PRO A 924 -8.24 4.82 -5.95
CA PRO A 924 -9.48 4.05 -5.92
C PRO A 924 -10.56 4.79 -6.69
N VAL A 925 -11.22 4.12 -7.65
CA VAL A 925 -12.29 4.77 -8.42
C VAL A 925 -13.62 4.61 -7.69
N LEU A 926 -14.33 5.73 -7.50
CA LEU A 926 -15.69 5.73 -6.98
C LEU A 926 -16.64 4.93 -7.89
N LEU A 927 -17.19 3.85 -7.36
CA LEU A 927 -18.24 3.06 -8.01
C LEU A 927 -19.60 3.70 -7.73
N GLU A 928 -20.22 4.24 -8.77
CA GLU A 928 -21.64 4.62 -8.72
C GLU A 928 -22.50 3.36 -8.58
N VAL A 929 -23.32 3.28 -7.54
CA VAL A 929 -24.26 2.18 -7.26
C VAL A 929 -25.66 2.75 -7.35
N ASP A 930 -26.21 2.72 -8.56
CA ASP A 930 -27.58 3.12 -8.93
C ASP A 930 -28.39 1.94 -9.50
N THR A 931 -27.74 0.77 -9.59
CA THR A 931 -28.24 -0.51 -10.06
C THR A 931 -27.38 -1.63 -9.49
N ASP A 932 -27.81 -2.88 -9.62
CA ASP A 932 -26.97 -4.04 -9.26
C ASP A 932 -25.69 -4.04 -10.12
N ARG A 933 -24.53 -4.09 -9.46
CA ARG A 933 -23.22 -4.14 -10.10
C ARG A 933 -22.62 -5.54 -9.95
N GLU A 934 -22.29 -6.15 -11.07
CA GLU A 934 -21.66 -7.47 -11.16
C GLU A 934 -20.30 -7.34 -11.88
N SER A 935 -19.42 -8.33 -11.70
CA SER A 935 -18.07 -8.35 -12.31
C SER A 935 -17.19 -7.17 -11.85
N ILE A 936 -17.33 -6.78 -10.59
CA ILE A 936 -16.44 -5.82 -9.94
C ILE A 936 -15.21 -6.59 -9.46
N ASP A 937 -14.38 -7.00 -10.41
CA ASP A 937 -13.23 -7.86 -10.13
C ASP A 937 -11.97 -7.00 -9.90
N PHE A 938 -11.18 -7.35 -8.89
CA PHE A 938 -9.92 -6.68 -8.57
C PHE A 938 -9.00 -7.59 -7.75
N SER A 939 -7.76 -7.19 -7.51
CA SER A 939 -6.77 -8.02 -6.82
C SER A 939 -6.67 -7.69 -5.32
N SER A 940 -6.27 -8.67 -4.52
CA SER A 940 -5.87 -8.50 -3.12
C SER A 940 -4.55 -9.24 -2.91
N ASP A 941 -3.46 -8.50 -2.74
CA ASP A 941 -2.12 -9.05 -2.68
C ASP A 941 -1.29 -8.37 -1.57
N PHE A 942 -0.21 -9.01 -1.13
CA PHE A 942 0.67 -8.43 -0.11
C PHE A 942 1.29 -7.13 -0.62
N ILE A 943 0.96 -6.00 0.04
CA ILE A 943 1.66 -4.75 -0.18
C ILE A 943 2.99 -4.87 0.53
N ILE A 944 4.06 -4.97 -0.24
CA ILE A 944 5.39 -5.02 0.34
C ILE A 944 5.98 -3.61 0.36
N ASP A 945 5.90 -3.00 1.53
CA ASP A 945 6.60 -1.78 1.87
C ASP A 945 7.94 -2.15 2.49
N LEU A 946 9.02 -1.49 2.05
CA LEU A 946 10.33 -1.63 2.64
C LEU A 946 10.58 -0.33 3.40
N ARG A 947 10.38 -0.26 4.72
CA ARG A 947 10.78 0.96 5.42
C ARG A 947 12.29 0.89 5.69
N SER A 948 12.97 1.97 5.36
CA SER A 948 14.28 2.22 5.96
C SER A 948 14.42 3.72 6.13
N VAL A 949 13.85 4.27 7.20
CA VAL A 949 14.44 5.32 8.03
C VAL A 949 13.72 5.33 9.38
N THR A 950 14.49 5.15 10.45
CA THR A 950 14.07 5.19 11.86
C THR A 950 13.04 6.28 12.16
N ALA A 951 11.82 5.87 12.49
CA ALA A 951 10.85 6.72 13.16
C ALA A 951 9.83 5.88 13.95
N SER A 952 10.05 5.89 15.27
CA SER A 952 9.20 5.37 16.33
C SER A 952 7.71 5.69 16.09
N SER A 953 6.91 4.68 15.77
CA SER A 953 5.45 4.79 15.80
C SER A 953 4.91 4.74 17.24
N SER A 954 3.89 5.55 17.52
CA SER A 954 3.13 5.49 18.78
C SER A 954 1.76 4.90 18.48
N LYS A 955 1.47 3.68 18.98
CA LYS A 955 0.16 3.03 18.83
C LYS A 955 -0.95 3.81 19.58
N SER A 956 -2.08 3.99 18.90
CA SER A 956 -3.38 4.35 19.48
C SER A 956 -4.08 3.06 19.88
N SER A 957 -4.32 2.85 21.18
CA SER A 957 -5.15 1.74 21.66
C SER A 957 -6.62 2.16 21.68
N LYS A 958 -7.42 1.75 20.68
CA LYS A 958 -8.88 1.77 20.79
C LYS A 958 -9.45 0.42 20.38
N ASP A 959 -10.10 -0.21 21.35
CA ASP A 959 -10.86 -1.45 21.24
C ASP A 959 -12.20 -1.13 20.52
N ASN A 960 -12.21 -1.17 19.18
CA ASN A 960 -13.40 -1.05 18.36
C ASN A 960 -13.59 -2.36 17.58
N SER A 961 -14.81 -2.91 17.58
CA SER A 961 -15.14 -4.21 16.98
C SER A 961 -15.58 -4.14 15.51
N GLU A 962 -15.16 -3.11 14.77
CA GLU A 962 -15.56 -2.85 13.38
C GLU A 962 -14.31 -2.77 12.51
N PHE A 963 -14.31 -3.47 11.37
CA PHE A 963 -13.18 -3.51 10.44
C PHE A 963 -12.93 -2.14 9.80
N ARG A 964 -11.65 -1.81 9.65
CA ARG A 964 -11.18 -0.55 9.07
C ARG A 964 -10.05 -0.83 8.09
N VAL A 965 -9.86 0.00 7.07
CA VAL A 965 -8.64 -0.04 6.26
C VAL A 965 -7.58 0.85 6.94
N LYS A 966 -6.39 0.31 7.26
CA LYS A 966 -5.31 1.01 8.00
C LYS A 966 -4.83 2.27 7.31
N SER A 967 -4.80 2.26 5.97
CA SER A 967 -4.49 3.46 5.19
C SER A 967 -5.49 4.61 5.45
N ARG A 968 -6.71 4.33 5.97
CA ARG A 968 -7.71 5.35 6.38
C ARG A 968 -7.64 5.83 7.82
N ILE A 969 -6.73 5.31 8.63
CA ILE A 969 -6.77 5.54 10.08
C ILE A 969 -6.08 6.85 10.41
N THR A 970 -6.89 7.91 10.55
CA THR A 970 -6.48 9.21 11.08
C THR A 970 -6.13 9.11 12.58
N PRO A 971 -5.17 9.90 13.10
CA PRO A 971 -5.01 10.14 14.53
C PRO A 971 -6.25 10.77 15.21
#